data_AF-A0AA86TTV9-F1
#
_entry.id   AF-A0AA86TTV9-F1
#
_cell.length_a   1.000
_cell.length_b   1.000
_cell.length_c   1.000
_cell.angle_alpha   90.00
_cell.angle_beta   90.00
_cell.angle_gamma   90.00
#
_symmetry.space_group_name_H-M   'P 1'
#
loop_
_entity.id
_entity.type
_entity.pdbx_description
1 polymer ?
#
loop_
_entity_poly.entity_id
_entity_poly.type
_entity_poly.pdbx_seq_one_letter_code
_entity_poly.pdbx_strand_id
1 'polypeptide(L)'
;MENRDDLVVEWSTKYVSTASLRQFIIKIEEIAHISRKNAKSHEYNKVLLKQMFNELESQFWSEVQSNILKVDEFYSQELARTSDKLSELKQFVVKTKNEVQTAVIQQNITEMYRNLDLLNNFANQNASQLRKLSRQWGVNSNQQEFESQIIENKLLKCKFADTSEIETLKEELVTCLCLLLDIPKKQAHDQLNKSYDDKILLQKATYQSYSGFFIAISAILTITIINLLGTCRKHEHEFELGELVGEITLLLFRVQVSIASVIICYGALVRACVYTHINYIYLFEIPQHNTITTSAQIVTIGFAYLSLVLFFALMSISSAVGHEYNIPLPFGHHLTKFAQLTQPAYWILFSTLFHLTVIYYVVLRIFDGRAPALKHLFTVVYRTITPWAHQIDLSNFCMGAHFTAWGPILMDLLKIVTREKAKDQVLCLFEGIPYLIKVVQYIVKFRMHYDWYPQMLGAVMYSVSFVSKFIYQEHIIEEHTPSFWFFFTTHCIASIWKLYWDFFEDGSLFYGGYGGKVFRKQSSKWQYGKLCRRPSFIPQSWIYGFIVFNLIASWSWAPALLFPHNHFFHKYLYEWEMFIIVLEIFRRTCWCLFRMDNQQATNCESYVATRYIPILVSQHDSHNIQKHINHIHENDTHTQDTHIVSFVDHLANEITSHESYHEQMSEHIV
;
A
#
# COMPACT_ATOMS: atom_id res chain seq x y z
N MET A 1 13.73 19.49 -17.13
CA MET A 1 12.68 18.65 -16.54
C MET A 1 11.61 18.48 -17.62
N GLU A 2 11.70 17.42 -18.43
CA GLU A 2 10.67 17.09 -19.42
C GLU A 2 9.51 16.37 -18.72
N ASN A 3 8.27 16.62 -19.15
CA ASN A 3 7.06 15.89 -18.75
C ASN A 3 7.30 14.37 -18.85
N ARG A 4 7.67 13.74 -17.72
CA ARG A 4 7.69 12.29 -17.55
C ARG A 4 6.32 11.74 -17.14
N ASP A 5 5.36 12.63 -16.88
CA ASP A 5 4.06 12.29 -16.31
C ASP A 5 3.10 11.61 -17.30
N ASP A 6 3.40 11.69 -18.62
CA ASP A 6 2.57 11.11 -19.69
C ASP A 6 3.14 9.80 -20.28
N LEU A 7 4.20 9.24 -19.70
CA LEU A 7 4.83 8.01 -20.20
C LEU A 7 4.16 6.77 -19.58
N VAL A 8 3.82 5.79 -20.43
CA VAL A 8 3.38 4.48 -19.95
C VAL A 8 4.59 3.78 -19.32
N VAL A 9 4.56 3.61 -17.99
CA VAL A 9 5.69 3.11 -17.18
C VAL A 9 6.20 1.75 -17.68
N GLU A 10 5.28 0.88 -18.09
CA GLU A 10 5.56 -0.47 -18.61
C GLU A 10 6.36 -0.42 -19.92
N TRP A 11 6.20 0.64 -20.71
CA TRP A 11 6.86 0.82 -22.01
C TRP A 11 8.05 1.78 -21.94
N SER A 12 8.44 2.22 -20.75
CA SER A 12 9.52 3.19 -20.53
C SER A 12 10.83 2.84 -21.25
N THR A 13 11.16 1.56 -21.35
CA THR A 13 12.36 1.07 -22.06
C THR A 13 12.21 1.05 -23.57
N LYS A 14 10.98 1.14 -24.10
CA LYS A 14 10.64 1.08 -25.53
C LYS A 14 10.58 2.46 -26.20
N TYR A 15 10.42 3.52 -25.42
CA TYR A 15 10.51 4.89 -25.92
C TYR A 15 11.90 5.22 -26.49
N VAL A 16 11.94 6.27 -27.32
CA VAL A 16 13.16 6.87 -27.87
C VAL A 16 14.08 7.32 -26.73
N SER A 17 15.36 6.93 -26.82
CA SER A 17 16.39 7.36 -25.89
C SER A 17 16.77 8.83 -26.10
N THR A 18 15.96 9.74 -25.55
CA THR A 18 16.21 11.19 -25.69
C THR A 18 17.52 11.62 -25.03
N ALA A 19 17.95 10.93 -23.96
CA ALA A 19 19.19 11.23 -23.25
C ALA A 19 20.44 10.91 -24.08
N SER A 20 20.49 9.76 -24.76
CA SER A 20 21.64 9.42 -25.62
C SER A 20 21.72 10.37 -26.81
N LEU A 21 20.59 10.62 -27.48
CA LEU A 21 20.52 11.50 -28.66
C LEU A 21 20.91 12.95 -28.34
N ARG A 22 20.52 13.48 -27.17
CA ARG A 22 20.92 14.83 -26.73
C ARG A 22 22.42 14.97 -26.48
N GLN A 23 23.13 13.91 -26.09
CA GLN A 23 24.59 13.98 -25.91
C GLN A 23 25.31 14.26 -27.23
N PHE A 24 24.81 13.74 -28.35
CA PHE A 24 25.36 14.05 -29.67
C PHE A 24 25.12 15.52 -30.05
N ILE A 25 23.94 16.07 -29.73
CA ILE A 25 23.62 17.48 -29.97
C ILE A 25 24.57 18.40 -29.19
N ILE A 26 24.84 18.11 -27.91
CA ILE A 26 25.79 18.87 -27.07
C ILE A 26 27.21 18.81 -27.67
N LYS A 27 27.66 17.63 -28.09
CA LYS A 27 28.99 17.47 -28.72
C LYS A 27 29.11 18.28 -30.01
N ILE A 28 28.05 18.38 -30.81
CA ILE A 28 28.05 19.23 -32.01
C ILE A 28 28.12 20.72 -31.66
N GLU A 29 27.43 21.16 -30.61
CA GLU A 29 27.49 22.55 -30.15
C GLU A 29 28.91 22.91 -29.69
N GLU A 30 29.59 22.00 -28.99
CA GLU A 30 30.99 22.15 -28.60
C GLU A 30 31.91 22.26 -29.82
N ILE A 31 31.77 21.37 -30.81
CA ILE A 31 32.55 21.39 -32.06
C ILE A 31 32.29 22.69 -32.84
N ALA A 32 31.02 23.12 -32.94
CA ALA A 32 30.64 24.37 -33.60
C ALA A 32 31.22 25.60 -32.89
N HIS A 33 31.24 25.60 -31.55
CA HIS A 33 31.84 26.66 -30.75
C HIS A 33 33.37 26.73 -30.93
N ILE A 34 34.06 25.58 -30.92
CA ILE A 34 35.50 25.47 -31.20
C ILE A 34 35.83 25.98 -32.60
N SER A 35 35.03 25.60 -33.60
CA SER A 35 35.16 26.06 -34.98
C SER A 35 35.06 27.59 -35.11
N ARG A 36 34.07 28.22 -34.43
CA ARG A 36 33.92 29.69 -34.41
C ARG A 36 35.10 30.40 -33.74
N LYS A 37 35.63 29.84 -32.64
CA LYS A 37 36.75 30.43 -31.89
C LYS A 37 38.09 30.32 -32.64
N ASN A 38 38.28 29.25 -33.41
CA ASN A 38 39.52 28.95 -34.13
C ASN A 38 39.53 29.37 -35.62
N ALA A 39 38.54 30.16 -36.05
CA ALA A 39 38.34 30.58 -37.45
C ALA A 39 39.53 31.32 -38.10
N LYS A 40 40.54 31.75 -37.32
CA LYS A 40 41.79 32.37 -37.80
C LYS A 40 42.99 31.40 -37.96
N SER A 41 42.83 30.10 -37.65
CA SER A 41 43.94 29.12 -37.67
C SER A 41 43.92 28.19 -38.90
N HIS A 42 45.08 27.57 -39.18
CA HIS A 42 45.45 26.76 -40.36
C HIS A 42 44.34 25.87 -40.99
N GLU A 43 44.41 25.75 -42.31
CA GLU A 43 43.56 24.92 -43.18
C GLU A 43 43.47 23.45 -42.73
N TYR A 44 44.53 22.92 -42.09
CA TYR A 44 44.57 21.60 -41.46
C TYR A 44 43.47 21.39 -40.39
N ASN A 45 43.17 22.41 -39.58
CA ASN A 45 42.14 22.31 -38.52
C ASN A 45 40.71 22.24 -39.10
N LYS A 46 40.47 22.83 -40.29
CA LYS A 46 39.17 22.75 -40.95
C LYS A 46 38.88 21.35 -41.49
N VAL A 47 39.89 20.65 -42.00
CA VAL A 47 39.75 19.28 -42.49
C VAL A 47 39.43 18.32 -41.34
N LEU A 48 40.16 18.45 -40.22
CA LEU A 48 39.93 17.62 -39.03
C LEU A 48 38.54 17.84 -38.41
N LEU A 49 38.11 19.11 -38.26
CA LEU A 49 36.77 19.43 -37.74
C LEU A 49 35.66 18.89 -38.65
N LYS A 50 35.87 18.92 -39.97
CA LYS A 50 34.92 18.36 -40.93
C LYS A 50 34.85 16.83 -40.83
N GLN A 51 35.98 16.14 -40.62
CA GLN A 51 35.99 14.70 -40.39
C GLN A 51 35.27 14.32 -39.09
N MET A 52 35.55 15.04 -37.99
CA MET A 52 34.87 14.82 -36.71
C MET A 52 33.36 15.06 -36.81
N PHE A 53 32.94 16.09 -37.55
CA PHE A 53 31.52 16.36 -37.78
C PHE A 53 30.85 15.21 -38.55
N ASN A 54 31.44 14.77 -39.67
CA ASN A 54 30.88 13.69 -40.48
C ASN A 54 30.80 12.36 -39.71
N GLU A 55 31.78 12.08 -38.85
CA GLU A 55 31.77 10.88 -38.00
C GLU A 55 30.67 10.95 -36.93
N LEU A 56 30.51 12.10 -36.28
CA LEU A 56 29.45 12.33 -35.29
C LEU A 56 28.05 12.29 -35.94
N GLU A 57 27.92 12.84 -37.15
CA GLU A 57 26.69 12.81 -37.95
C GLU A 57 26.30 11.38 -38.31
N SER A 58 27.26 10.57 -38.77
CA SER A 58 27.03 9.14 -39.06
C SER A 58 26.56 8.39 -37.82
N GLN A 59 27.19 8.63 -36.66
CA GLN A 59 26.81 8.00 -35.39
C GLN A 59 25.41 8.43 -34.93
N PHE A 60 25.09 9.73 -35.01
CA PHE A 60 23.78 10.24 -34.65
C PHE A 60 22.67 9.61 -35.50
N TRP A 61 22.83 9.60 -36.83
CA TRP A 61 21.82 9.02 -37.72
C TRP A 61 21.69 7.50 -37.58
N SER A 62 22.77 6.80 -37.23
CA SER A 62 22.74 5.38 -36.88
C SER A 62 21.91 5.13 -35.61
N GLU A 63 22.13 5.93 -34.56
CA GLU A 63 21.38 5.85 -33.29
C GLU A 63 19.90 6.21 -33.49
N VAL A 64 19.60 7.24 -34.30
CA VAL A 64 18.21 7.59 -34.67
C VAL A 64 17.54 6.44 -35.41
N GLN A 65 18.23 5.82 -36.37
CA GLN A 65 17.69 4.67 -37.11
C GLN A 65 17.41 3.48 -36.19
N SER A 66 18.33 3.19 -35.25
CA SER A 66 18.14 2.13 -34.25
C SER A 66 16.91 2.39 -33.37
N ASN A 67 16.72 3.63 -32.91
CA ASN A 67 15.55 4.01 -32.11
C ASN A 67 14.25 3.92 -32.93
N ILE A 68 14.25 4.32 -34.20
CA ILE A 68 13.09 4.19 -35.09
C ILE A 68 12.70 2.72 -35.25
N LEU A 69 13.66 1.84 -35.56
CA LEU A 69 13.41 0.40 -35.73
C LEU A 69 12.86 -0.23 -34.46
N LYS A 70 13.44 0.10 -33.31
CA LYS A 70 12.99 -0.37 -31.99
C LYS A 70 11.54 0.03 -31.70
N VAL A 71 11.16 1.26 -32.00
CA VAL A 71 9.80 1.78 -31.79
C VAL A 71 8.82 1.11 -32.76
N ASP A 72 9.19 1.00 -34.04
CA ASP A 72 8.36 0.42 -35.09
C ASP A 72 8.13 -1.09 -34.89
N GLU A 73 9.16 -1.82 -34.46
CA GLU A 73 9.07 -3.24 -34.11
C GLU A 73 8.13 -3.47 -32.93
N PHE A 74 8.30 -2.70 -31.84
CA PHE A 74 7.42 -2.81 -30.67
C PHE A 74 5.98 -2.46 -31.01
N TYR A 75 5.75 -1.37 -31.76
CA TYR A 75 4.42 -0.97 -32.20
C TYR A 75 3.76 -2.05 -33.06
N SER A 76 4.50 -2.60 -34.03
CA SER A 76 4.00 -3.67 -34.91
C SER A 76 3.65 -4.95 -34.15
N GLN A 77 4.47 -5.33 -33.16
CA GLN A 77 4.22 -6.50 -32.32
C GLN A 77 2.94 -6.34 -31.48
N GLU A 78 2.76 -5.19 -30.82
CA GLU A 78 1.56 -4.96 -29.99
C GLU A 78 0.29 -4.79 -30.84
N LEU A 79 0.40 -4.20 -32.03
CA LEU A 79 -0.72 -4.07 -32.95
C LEU A 79 -1.16 -5.45 -33.48
N ALA A 80 -0.21 -6.28 -33.93
CA ALA A 80 -0.49 -7.66 -34.35
C ALA A 80 -1.14 -8.47 -33.21
N ARG A 81 -0.57 -8.38 -32.01
CA ARG A 81 -1.09 -9.05 -30.82
C ARG A 81 -2.52 -8.63 -30.47
N THR A 82 -2.85 -7.36 -30.65
CA THR A 82 -4.20 -6.83 -30.38
C THR A 82 -5.19 -7.28 -31.46
N SER A 83 -4.76 -7.33 -32.72
CA SER A 83 -5.54 -7.86 -33.84
C SER A 83 -5.87 -9.35 -33.68
N ASP A 84 -4.90 -10.16 -33.25
CA ASP A 84 -5.10 -11.59 -33.00
C ASP A 84 -6.12 -11.82 -31.87
N LYS A 85 -5.95 -11.10 -30.75
CA LYS A 85 -6.90 -11.12 -29.63
C LYS A 85 -8.31 -10.68 -30.03
N LEU A 86 -8.42 -9.70 -30.94
CA LEU A 86 -9.72 -9.22 -31.42
C LEU A 86 -10.42 -10.29 -32.25
N SER A 87 -9.66 -11.00 -33.08
CA SER A 87 -10.16 -12.12 -33.89
C SER A 87 -10.69 -13.26 -33.02
N GLU A 88 -10.00 -13.59 -31.93
CA GLU A 88 -10.49 -14.54 -30.92
C GLU A 88 -11.76 -14.02 -30.23
N LEU A 89 -11.75 -12.75 -29.79
CA LEU A 89 -12.86 -12.13 -29.07
C LEU A 89 -14.15 -12.09 -29.90
N LYS A 90 -14.06 -11.80 -31.20
CA LYS A 90 -15.21 -11.85 -32.13
C LYS A 90 -15.91 -13.21 -32.10
N GLN A 91 -15.16 -14.31 -32.01
CA GLN A 91 -15.73 -15.65 -31.94
C GLN A 91 -16.47 -15.91 -30.62
N PHE A 92 -16.00 -15.32 -29.51
CA PHE A 92 -16.63 -15.45 -28.20
C PHE A 92 -17.90 -14.61 -28.06
N VAL A 93 -17.91 -13.38 -28.58
CA VAL A 93 -19.10 -12.50 -28.56
C VAL A 93 -20.30 -13.19 -29.21
N VAL A 94 -20.10 -13.89 -30.33
CA VAL A 94 -21.17 -14.61 -31.04
C VAL A 94 -21.69 -15.84 -30.26
N LYS A 95 -20.86 -16.44 -29.41
CA LYS A 95 -21.19 -17.68 -28.69
C LYS A 95 -21.76 -17.47 -27.28
N THR A 96 -21.73 -16.24 -26.76
CA THR A 96 -22.01 -15.97 -25.34
C THR A 96 -23.50 -15.71 -25.10
N LYS A 97 -24.09 -16.42 -24.12
CA LYS A 97 -25.49 -16.26 -23.66
C LYS A 97 -25.65 -16.00 -22.15
N ASN A 98 -24.55 -15.93 -21.39
CA ASN A 98 -24.56 -15.87 -19.92
C ASN A 98 -24.10 -14.51 -19.40
N GLU A 99 -24.86 -13.88 -18.49
CA GLU A 99 -24.58 -12.55 -17.91
C GLU A 99 -23.19 -12.42 -17.28
N VAL A 100 -22.68 -13.47 -16.62
CA VAL A 100 -21.35 -13.44 -15.98
C VAL A 100 -20.23 -13.42 -17.04
N GLN A 101 -20.41 -14.14 -18.14
CA GLN A 101 -19.46 -14.14 -19.26
C GLN A 101 -19.53 -12.83 -20.05
N THR A 102 -20.72 -12.24 -20.19
CA THR A 102 -20.93 -10.93 -20.80
C THR A 102 -20.13 -9.84 -20.08
N ALA A 103 -20.14 -9.81 -18.75
CA ALA A 103 -19.37 -8.82 -17.98
C ALA A 103 -17.85 -8.96 -18.18
N VAL A 104 -17.34 -10.19 -18.26
CA VAL A 104 -15.92 -10.47 -18.50
C VAL A 104 -15.51 -10.05 -19.91
N ILE A 105 -16.33 -10.37 -20.92
CA ILE A 105 -16.05 -9.99 -22.32
C ILE A 105 -16.12 -8.47 -22.49
N GLN A 106 -17.09 -7.80 -21.85
CA GLN A 106 -17.17 -6.34 -21.84
C GLN A 106 -15.91 -5.70 -21.25
N GLN A 107 -15.38 -6.25 -20.16
CA GLN A 107 -14.13 -5.78 -19.57
C GLN A 107 -12.96 -5.96 -20.55
N ASN A 108 -12.86 -7.11 -21.22
CA ASN A 108 -11.81 -7.37 -22.21
C ASN A 108 -11.87 -6.39 -23.39
N ILE A 109 -13.07 -6.11 -23.92
CA ILE A 109 -13.25 -5.11 -24.98
C ILE A 109 -12.77 -3.73 -24.52
N THR A 110 -13.14 -3.34 -23.29
CA THR A 110 -12.77 -2.04 -22.71
C THR A 110 -11.25 -1.91 -22.53
N GLU A 111 -10.60 -2.97 -22.03
CA GLU A 111 -9.15 -2.99 -21.84
C GLU A 111 -8.38 -2.99 -23.16
N MET A 112 -8.85 -3.71 -24.17
CA MET A 112 -8.26 -3.68 -25.52
C MET A 112 -8.40 -2.30 -26.17
N TYR A 113 -9.57 -1.67 -26.03
CA TYR A 113 -9.79 -0.32 -26.53
C TYR A 113 -8.82 0.68 -25.89
N ARG A 114 -8.64 0.59 -24.56
CA ARG A 114 -7.67 1.40 -23.82
C ARG A 114 -6.23 1.14 -24.28
N ASN A 115 -5.85 -0.12 -24.51
CA ASN A 115 -4.50 -0.44 -24.96
C ASN A 115 -4.20 0.16 -26.34
N LEU A 116 -5.19 0.21 -27.24
CA LEU A 116 -5.07 0.91 -28.52
C LEU A 116 -4.90 2.43 -28.35
N ASP A 117 -5.59 3.05 -27.38
CA ASP A 117 -5.37 4.47 -27.04
C ASP A 117 -3.96 4.73 -26.52
N LEU A 118 -3.48 3.89 -25.60
CA LEU A 118 -2.11 3.97 -25.09
C LEU A 118 -1.11 3.80 -26.23
N LEU A 119 -1.31 2.84 -27.12
CA LEU A 119 -0.43 2.57 -28.26
C LEU A 119 -0.41 3.75 -29.25
N ASN A 120 -1.56 4.37 -29.51
CA ASN A 120 -1.66 5.59 -30.32
C ASN A 120 -0.90 6.76 -29.67
N ASN A 121 -1.06 6.94 -28.35
CA ASN A 121 -0.31 7.96 -27.61
C ASN A 121 1.20 7.70 -27.64
N PHE A 122 1.62 6.44 -27.49
CA PHE A 122 3.02 6.03 -27.62
C PHE A 122 3.58 6.37 -29.00
N ALA A 123 2.87 6.04 -30.08
CA ALA A 123 3.26 6.37 -31.45
C ALA A 123 3.42 7.89 -31.64
N ASN A 124 2.41 8.67 -31.24
CA ASN A 124 2.40 10.13 -31.37
C ASN A 124 3.52 10.80 -30.57
N GLN A 125 3.79 10.34 -29.34
CA GLN A 125 4.86 10.86 -28.50
C GLN A 125 6.24 10.59 -29.11
N ASN A 126 6.51 9.36 -29.55
CA ASN A 126 7.80 9.01 -30.15
C ASN A 126 8.03 9.75 -31.48
N ALA A 127 7.00 9.86 -32.34
CA ALA A 127 7.07 10.65 -33.56
C ALA A 127 7.37 12.13 -33.28
N SER A 128 6.68 12.73 -32.29
CA SER A 128 6.90 14.11 -31.86
C SER A 128 8.31 14.34 -31.31
N GLN A 129 8.82 13.40 -30.50
CA GLN A 129 10.18 13.48 -29.95
C GLN A 129 11.26 13.39 -31.04
N LEU A 130 11.12 12.47 -32.00
CA LEU A 130 12.04 12.34 -33.13
C LEU A 130 12.05 13.61 -33.99
N ARG A 131 10.88 14.19 -34.27
CA ARG A 131 10.77 15.48 -34.98
C ARG A 131 11.48 16.61 -34.23
N LYS A 132 11.30 16.70 -32.90
CA LYS A 132 11.96 17.72 -32.06
C LYS A 132 13.49 17.55 -32.08
N LEU A 133 13.99 16.33 -31.92
CA LEU A 133 15.42 16.03 -31.94
C LEU A 133 16.04 16.34 -33.31
N SER A 134 15.35 16.00 -34.41
CA SER A 134 15.80 16.36 -35.76
C SER A 134 15.94 17.87 -35.95
N ARG A 135 14.92 18.64 -35.53
CA ARG A 135 14.95 20.10 -35.64
C ARG A 135 16.09 20.70 -34.82
N GLN A 136 16.34 20.18 -33.61
CA GLN A 136 17.45 20.65 -32.77
C GLN A 136 18.81 20.36 -33.41
N TRP A 137 18.97 19.16 -33.96
CA TRP A 137 20.18 18.80 -34.72
C TRP A 137 20.36 19.70 -35.95
N GLY A 138 19.31 19.91 -36.72
CA GLY A 138 19.25 20.81 -37.89
C GLY A 138 19.64 22.27 -37.64
N VAL A 139 19.23 22.82 -36.51
CA VAL A 139 19.62 24.17 -36.09
C VAL A 139 21.12 24.23 -35.79
N ASN A 140 21.67 23.19 -35.17
CA ASN A 140 23.07 23.17 -34.74
C ASN A 140 24.03 22.77 -35.87
N SER A 141 23.56 22.04 -36.88
CA SER A 141 24.29 21.62 -38.08
C SER A 141 24.26 22.65 -39.22
N ASN A 142 23.45 23.73 -39.11
CA ASN A 142 23.10 24.64 -40.20
C ASN A 142 22.42 23.95 -41.41
N GLN A 143 21.77 22.79 -41.21
CA GLN A 143 21.08 22.01 -42.27
C GLN A 143 19.61 21.70 -41.94
N GLN A 144 18.92 22.66 -41.31
CA GLN A 144 17.61 22.46 -40.71
C GLN A 144 16.51 21.92 -41.65
N GLU A 145 16.46 22.41 -42.89
CA GLU A 145 15.44 21.98 -43.88
C GLU A 145 15.69 20.57 -44.42
N PHE A 146 16.95 20.23 -44.69
CA PHE A 146 17.33 18.94 -45.26
C PHE A 146 17.13 17.79 -44.25
N GLU A 147 17.52 17.99 -43.00
CA GLU A 147 17.47 16.95 -41.96
C GLU A 147 16.04 16.71 -41.43
N SER A 148 15.19 17.74 -41.45
CA SER A 148 13.77 17.59 -41.15
C SER A 148 13.05 16.74 -42.22
N GLN A 149 13.38 16.94 -43.49
CA GLN A 149 12.82 16.15 -44.60
C GLN A 149 13.27 14.68 -44.56
N ILE A 150 14.51 14.39 -44.13
CA ILE A 150 15.00 13.02 -43.98
C ILE A 150 14.19 12.25 -42.94
N ILE A 151 13.90 12.86 -41.78
CA ILE A 151 13.08 12.20 -40.76
C ILE A 151 11.64 12.05 -41.21
N GLU A 152 11.04 13.04 -41.86
CA GLU A 152 9.67 12.89 -42.36
C GLU A 152 9.56 11.76 -43.40
N ASN A 153 10.51 11.68 -44.34
CA ASN A 153 10.56 10.60 -45.32
C ASN A 153 10.78 9.21 -44.69
N LYS A 154 11.48 9.14 -43.56
CA LYS A 154 11.66 7.89 -42.80
C LYS A 154 10.41 7.55 -41.98
N LEU A 155 9.80 8.51 -41.30
CA LEU A 155 8.58 8.32 -40.52
C LEU A 155 7.41 7.91 -41.41
N LEU A 156 7.27 8.47 -42.61
CA LEU A 156 6.23 8.09 -43.58
C LEU A 156 6.32 6.61 -44.02
N LYS A 157 7.48 5.97 -43.85
CA LYS A 157 7.67 4.54 -44.15
C LYS A 157 7.46 3.64 -42.94
N CYS A 158 7.32 4.20 -41.75
CA CYS A 158 7.12 3.45 -40.51
C CYS A 158 5.64 3.16 -40.28
N LYS A 159 5.34 1.98 -39.75
CA LYS A 159 3.96 1.58 -39.43
C LYS A 159 3.39 2.38 -38.27
N PHE A 160 4.22 2.75 -37.29
CA PHE A 160 3.73 3.56 -36.16
C PHE A 160 3.33 5.00 -36.53
N ALA A 161 3.66 5.48 -37.73
CA ALA A 161 3.22 6.78 -38.21
C ALA A 161 1.81 6.75 -38.84
N ASP A 162 1.31 5.56 -39.20
CA ASP A 162 -0.02 5.37 -39.77
C ASP A 162 -1.00 4.95 -38.67
N THR A 163 -1.98 5.83 -38.40
CA THR A 163 -3.02 5.59 -37.38
C THR A 163 -4.25 4.89 -37.95
N SER A 164 -4.32 4.67 -39.26
CA SER A 164 -5.51 4.10 -39.91
C SER A 164 -5.88 2.71 -39.38
N GLU A 165 -4.87 1.86 -39.15
CA GLU A 165 -5.05 0.49 -38.67
C GLU A 165 -5.60 0.46 -37.22
N ILE A 166 -5.14 1.36 -36.35
CA ILE A 166 -5.68 1.53 -34.99
C ILE A 166 -7.14 1.93 -35.02
N GLU A 167 -7.50 2.90 -35.86
CA GLU A 167 -8.88 3.37 -35.97
C GLU A 167 -9.82 2.27 -36.49
N THR A 168 -9.36 1.44 -37.44
CA THR A 168 -10.12 0.26 -37.87
C THR A 168 -10.33 -0.74 -36.73
N LEU A 169 -9.29 -1.07 -35.95
CA LEU A 169 -9.41 -2.01 -34.82
C LEU A 169 -10.34 -1.46 -33.72
N LYS A 170 -10.32 -0.15 -33.47
CA LYS A 170 -11.24 0.53 -32.54
C LYS A 170 -12.69 0.42 -32.99
N GLU A 171 -12.98 0.70 -34.27
CA GLU A 171 -14.34 0.56 -34.82
C GLU A 171 -14.86 -0.88 -34.76
N GLU A 172 -13.97 -1.86 -34.93
CA GLU A 172 -14.32 -3.27 -34.77
C GLU A 172 -14.64 -3.64 -33.31
N LEU A 173 -13.88 -3.12 -32.33
CA LEU A 173 -14.17 -3.29 -30.90
C LEU A 173 -15.50 -2.65 -30.49
N VAL A 174 -15.80 -1.45 -31.01
CA VAL A 174 -17.09 -0.79 -30.79
C VAL A 174 -18.22 -1.67 -31.35
N THR A 175 -18.03 -2.24 -32.55
CA THR A 175 -19.01 -3.14 -33.16
C THR A 175 -19.19 -4.42 -32.34
N CYS A 176 -18.13 -4.98 -31.76
CA CYS A 176 -18.22 -6.12 -30.85
C CYS A 176 -19.01 -5.79 -29.58
N LEU A 177 -18.83 -4.60 -29.01
CA LEU A 177 -19.58 -4.16 -27.83
C LEU A 177 -21.06 -3.97 -28.14
N CYS A 178 -21.38 -3.41 -29.31
CA CYS A 178 -22.76 -3.27 -29.78
C CYS A 178 -23.45 -4.63 -29.86
N LEU A 179 -22.78 -5.63 -30.43
CA LEU A 179 -23.30 -6.99 -30.56
C LEU A 179 -23.45 -7.70 -29.21
N LEU A 180 -22.52 -7.44 -28.28
CA LEU A 180 -22.53 -8.07 -26.95
C LEU A 180 -23.66 -7.56 -26.05
N LEU A 181 -23.95 -6.25 -26.10
CA LEU A 181 -24.89 -5.57 -25.19
C LEU A 181 -26.20 -5.14 -25.86
N ASP A 182 -26.35 -5.36 -27.16
CA ASP A 182 -27.48 -4.89 -27.98
C ASP A 182 -27.75 -3.38 -27.82
N ILE A 183 -26.67 -2.59 -27.82
CA ILE A 183 -26.71 -1.12 -27.67
C ILE A 183 -26.35 -0.42 -28.99
N PRO A 184 -26.89 0.80 -29.24
CA PRO A 184 -26.55 1.56 -30.44
C PRO A 184 -25.08 2.00 -30.45
N LYS A 185 -24.47 2.04 -31.65
CA LYS A 185 -23.05 2.41 -31.87
C LYS A 185 -22.61 3.67 -31.13
N LYS A 186 -23.45 4.71 -31.10
CA LYS A 186 -23.15 5.96 -30.40
C LYS A 186 -22.98 5.76 -28.89
N GLN A 187 -23.84 4.94 -28.27
CA GLN A 187 -23.73 4.63 -26.83
C GLN A 187 -22.55 3.71 -26.53
N ALA A 188 -22.22 2.77 -27.43
CA ALA A 188 -21.02 1.94 -27.30
C ALA A 188 -19.73 2.77 -27.40
N HIS A 189 -19.67 3.68 -28.38
CA HIS A 189 -18.62 4.70 -28.49
C HIS A 189 -18.55 5.53 -27.21
N ASP A 190 -19.65 6.07 -26.71
CA ASP A 190 -19.66 6.85 -25.46
C ASP A 190 -19.29 6.02 -24.22
N GLN A 191 -19.45 4.69 -24.23
CA GLN A 191 -19.01 3.82 -23.13
C GLN A 191 -17.52 3.51 -23.19
N LEU A 192 -16.95 3.34 -24.38
CA LEU A 192 -15.52 3.08 -24.59
C LEU A 192 -14.69 4.37 -24.56
N ASN A 193 -15.22 5.46 -25.13
CA ASN A 193 -14.68 6.83 -25.11
C ASN A 193 -15.03 7.61 -23.85
N LYS A 194 -15.87 7.06 -22.94
CA LYS A 194 -15.87 7.55 -21.56
C LYS A 194 -14.47 7.27 -21.06
N SER A 195 -13.58 8.24 -21.28
CA SER A 195 -12.24 8.27 -20.73
C SER A 195 -12.40 7.92 -19.27
N TYR A 196 -12.05 6.67 -18.95
CA TYR A 196 -12.06 6.14 -17.60
C TYR A 196 -11.29 7.12 -16.71
N ASP A 197 -10.26 7.74 -17.29
CA ASP A 197 -9.44 8.77 -16.70
C ASP A 197 -10.20 10.06 -16.37
N ASP A 198 -11.05 10.64 -17.23
CA ASP A 198 -11.68 11.94 -16.93
C ASP A 198 -12.67 11.90 -15.75
N LYS A 199 -13.51 10.87 -15.68
CA LYS A 199 -14.46 10.72 -14.55
C LYS A 199 -13.73 10.39 -13.25
N ILE A 200 -12.68 9.57 -13.32
CA ILE A 200 -11.89 9.18 -12.15
C ILE A 200 -11.00 10.33 -11.69
N LEU A 201 -10.41 11.09 -12.61
CA LEU A 201 -9.65 12.31 -12.31
C LEU A 201 -10.57 13.34 -11.64
N LEU A 202 -11.77 13.56 -12.18
CA LEU A 202 -12.75 14.46 -11.56
C LEU A 202 -13.20 13.97 -10.18
N GLN A 203 -13.51 12.67 -10.04
CA GLN A 203 -13.86 12.09 -8.73
C GLN A 203 -12.69 12.20 -7.74
N LYS A 204 -11.47 11.89 -8.18
CA LYS A 204 -10.24 12.00 -7.38
C LYS A 204 -10.01 13.43 -6.93
N ALA A 205 -10.13 14.41 -7.83
CA ALA A 205 -10.01 15.83 -7.51
C ALA A 205 -11.10 16.28 -6.52
N THR A 206 -12.32 15.78 -6.69
CA THR A 206 -13.46 16.05 -5.80
C THR A 206 -13.20 15.52 -4.39
N TYR A 207 -12.82 14.25 -4.25
CA TYR A 207 -12.51 13.67 -2.93
C TYR A 207 -11.26 14.26 -2.31
N GLN A 208 -10.26 14.66 -3.10
CA GLN A 208 -9.12 15.41 -2.56
C GLN A 208 -9.55 16.77 -2.00
N SER A 209 -10.42 17.49 -2.69
CA SER A 209 -10.97 18.76 -2.21
C SER A 209 -11.77 18.57 -0.92
N TYR A 210 -12.66 17.57 -0.87
CA TYR A 210 -13.40 17.25 0.34
C TYR A 210 -12.50 16.81 1.50
N SER A 211 -11.46 16.02 1.22
CA SER A 211 -10.50 15.65 2.26
C SER A 211 -9.82 16.87 2.87
N GLY A 212 -9.38 17.84 2.05
CA GLY A 212 -8.81 19.09 2.53
C GLY A 212 -9.78 19.91 3.37
N PHE A 213 -11.05 19.99 2.94
CA PHE A 213 -12.12 20.67 3.68
C PHE A 213 -12.35 20.04 5.07
N PHE A 214 -12.52 18.72 5.16
CA PHE A 214 -12.76 18.05 6.44
C PHE A 214 -11.52 18.02 7.34
N ILE A 215 -10.31 17.99 6.78
CA ILE A 215 -9.07 18.17 7.55
C ILE A 215 -9.07 19.55 8.20
N ALA A 216 -9.40 20.61 7.45
CA ALA A 216 -9.44 21.97 7.97
C ALA A 216 -10.50 22.12 9.08
N ILE A 217 -11.71 21.57 8.88
CA ILE A 217 -12.76 21.58 9.91
C ILE A 217 -12.30 20.82 11.16
N SER A 218 -11.76 19.61 11.00
CA SER A 218 -11.27 18.83 12.15
C SER A 218 -10.22 19.60 12.93
N ALA A 219 -9.26 20.22 12.24
CA ALA A 219 -8.21 21.02 12.88
C ALA A 219 -8.78 22.24 13.63
N ILE A 220 -9.70 22.98 13.03
CA ILE A 220 -10.35 24.14 13.68
C ILE A 220 -11.12 23.68 14.92
N LEU A 221 -11.89 22.59 14.83
CA LEU A 221 -12.65 22.06 15.96
C LEU A 221 -11.71 21.56 17.08
N THR A 222 -10.63 20.85 16.75
CA THR A 222 -9.63 20.43 17.74
C THR A 222 -9.01 21.63 18.46
N ILE A 223 -8.57 22.65 17.73
CA ILE A 223 -8.01 23.87 18.33
C ILE A 223 -9.04 24.57 19.22
N THR A 224 -10.30 24.61 18.79
CA THR A 224 -11.41 25.20 19.54
C THR A 224 -11.66 24.45 20.85
N ILE A 225 -11.67 23.11 20.82
CA ILE A 225 -11.81 22.27 22.01
C ILE A 225 -10.64 22.49 22.96
N ILE A 226 -9.39 22.49 22.46
CA ILE A 226 -8.20 22.74 23.29
C ILE A 226 -8.28 24.12 23.95
N ASN A 227 -8.71 25.15 23.22
CA ASN A 227 -8.86 26.50 23.75
C ASN A 227 -9.98 26.57 24.81
N LEU A 228 -11.11 25.92 24.56
CA LEU A 228 -12.23 25.85 25.51
C LEU A 228 -11.79 25.14 26.80
N LEU A 229 -11.19 23.95 26.69
CA LEU A 229 -10.65 23.20 27.83
C LEU A 229 -9.61 24.03 28.62
N GLY A 230 -8.70 24.69 27.90
CA GLY A 230 -7.70 25.57 28.52
C GLY A 230 -8.30 26.78 29.23
N THR A 231 -9.45 27.28 28.77
CA THR A 231 -10.15 28.41 29.38
C THR A 231 -10.94 27.97 30.61
N CYS A 232 -11.69 26.87 30.55
CA CYS A 232 -12.43 26.33 31.69
C CYS A 232 -11.49 26.05 32.88
N ARG A 233 -10.33 25.44 32.60
CA ARG A 233 -9.29 25.12 33.59
C ARG A 233 -8.61 26.35 34.23
N LYS A 234 -8.75 27.55 33.64
CA LYS A 234 -8.18 28.81 34.17
C LYS A 234 -9.13 29.55 35.10
N HIS A 235 -10.44 29.40 34.89
CA HIS A 235 -11.46 30.12 35.64
C HIS A 235 -12.06 29.29 36.77
N GLU A 236 -12.17 27.98 36.59
CA GLU A 236 -12.53 27.06 37.66
C GLU A 236 -11.24 26.38 38.14
N HIS A 237 -10.70 26.89 39.26
CA HIS A 237 -9.66 26.17 39.98
C HIS A 237 -10.29 24.85 40.47
N GLU A 238 -9.86 23.71 39.89
CA GLU A 238 -9.91 22.33 40.42
C GLU A 238 -10.79 21.26 39.73
N PHE A 239 -11.70 21.56 38.79
CA PHE A 239 -12.48 20.46 38.19
C PHE A 239 -11.67 19.58 37.22
N GLU A 240 -11.74 18.27 37.43
CA GLU A 240 -11.28 17.29 36.45
C GLU A 240 -12.28 17.19 35.29
N LEU A 241 -11.80 16.95 34.06
CA LEU A 241 -12.66 16.88 32.87
C LEU A 241 -13.76 15.79 33.01
N GLY A 242 -13.46 14.73 33.78
CA GLY A 242 -14.40 13.65 34.11
C GLY A 242 -15.58 14.13 34.95
N GLU A 243 -15.37 15.06 35.88
CA GLU A 243 -16.43 15.64 36.71
C GLU A 243 -17.34 16.57 35.90
N LEU A 244 -16.76 17.29 34.94
CA LEU A 244 -17.48 18.25 34.11
C LEU A 244 -18.44 17.58 33.11
N VAL A 245 -17.97 16.53 32.40
CA VAL A 245 -18.70 15.92 31.27
C VAL A 245 -19.23 14.51 31.58
N GLY A 246 -18.73 13.88 32.65
CA GLY A 246 -18.97 12.50 33.04
C GLY A 246 -17.96 11.53 32.43
N GLU A 247 -17.40 10.63 33.25
CA GLU A 247 -16.38 9.67 32.85
C GLU A 247 -16.80 8.79 31.66
N ILE A 248 -18.01 8.22 31.72
CA ILE A 248 -18.57 7.40 30.64
C ILE A 248 -18.63 8.16 29.30
N THR A 249 -18.95 9.47 29.34
CA THR A 249 -19.01 10.32 28.15
C THR A 249 -17.61 10.50 27.53
N LEU A 250 -16.57 10.64 28.35
CA LEU A 250 -15.19 10.74 27.90
C LEU A 250 -14.67 9.42 27.33
N LEU A 251 -15.01 8.29 27.96
CA LEU A 251 -14.70 6.96 27.42
C LEU A 251 -15.34 6.75 26.04
N LEU A 252 -16.62 7.13 25.89
CA LEU A 252 -17.32 7.09 24.60
C LEU A 252 -16.65 7.97 23.53
N PHE A 253 -16.27 9.20 23.91
CA PHE A 253 -15.55 10.11 23.01
C PHE A 253 -14.21 9.51 22.56
N ARG A 254 -13.43 8.95 23.50
CA ARG A 254 -12.14 8.30 23.22
C ARG A 254 -12.28 7.11 22.27
N VAL A 255 -13.29 6.26 22.45
CA VAL A 255 -13.60 5.15 21.54
C VAL A 255 -13.87 5.69 20.12
N GLN A 256 -14.67 6.74 19.99
CA GLN A 256 -15.02 7.29 18.67
C GLN A 256 -13.85 7.97 17.96
N VAL A 257 -13.04 8.75 18.67
CA VAL A 257 -11.81 9.34 18.13
C VAL A 257 -10.84 8.24 17.69
N SER A 258 -10.75 7.14 18.44
CA SER A 258 -9.91 6.01 18.08
C SER A 258 -10.40 5.32 16.80
N ILE A 259 -11.71 5.10 16.65
CA ILE A 259 -12.30 4.56 15.41
C ILE A 259 -12.02 5.48 14.22
N ALA A 260 -12.22 6.80 14.38
CA ALA A 260 -11.91 7.78 13.34
C ALA A 260 -10.42 7.72 12.94
N SER A 261 -9.53 7.61 13.93
CA SER A 261 -8.09 7.52 13.74
C SER A 261 -7.70 6.27 12.96
N VAL A 262 -8.33 5.11 13.25
CA VAL A 262 -8.12 3.87 12.49
C VAL A 262 -8.50 4.04 11.02
N ILE A 263 -9.66 4.64 10.73
CA ILE A 263 -10.13 4.86 9.35
C ILE A 263 -9.18 5.79 8.59
N ILE A 264 -8.80 6.91 9.20
CA ILE A 264 -7.85 7.88 8.62
C ILE A 264 -6.51 7.21 8.34
N CYS A 265 -5.97 6.48 9.33
CA CYS A 265 -4.69 5.81 9.21
C CYS A 265 -4.69 4.70 8.15
N TYR A 266 -5.79 3.94 8.03
CA TYR A 266 -5.93 2.94 6.96
C TYR A 266 -5.98 3.61 5.57
N GLY A 267 -6.73 4.70 5.42
CA GLY A 267 -6.74 5.49 4.18
C GLY A 267 -5.36 6.06 3.83
N ALA A 268 -4.63 6.55 4.83
CA ALA A 268 -3.26 7.03 4.68
C ALA A 268 -2.28 5.91 4.29
N LEU A 269 -2.42 4.70 4.87
CA LEU A 269 -1.62 3.54 4.51
C LEU A 269 -1.82 3.16 3.04
N VAL A 270 -3.07 3.06 2.58
CA VAL A 270 -3.36 2.74 1.17
C VAL A 270 -2.77 3.80 0.25
N ARG A 271 -2.91 5.09 0.60
CA ARG A 271 -2.32 6.19 -0.17
C ARG A 271 -0.79 6.14 -0.20
N ALA A 272 -0.16 5.84 0.94
CA ALA A 272 1.28 5.66 1.02
C ALA A 272 1.74 4.49 0.17
N CYS A 273 1.03 3.35 0.19
CA CYS A 273 1.34 2.20 -0.66
C CYS A 273 1.26 2.54 -2.15
N VAL A 274 0.26 3.30 -2.58
CA VAL A 274 0.16 3.79 -3.97
C VAL A 274 1.36 4.65 -4.33
N TYR A 275 1.74 5.60 -3.46
CA TYR A 275 2.86 6.50 -3.68
C TYR A 275 4.22 5.77 -3.72
N THR A 276 4.39 4.76 -2.87
CA THR A 276 5.63 3.97 -2.78
C THR A 276 5.65 2.77 -3.74
N HIS A 277 4.64 2.64 -4.61
CA HIS A 277 4.49 1.52 -5.55
C HIS A 277 4.50 0.13 -4.89
N ILE A 278 3.93 0.03 -3.69
CA ILE A 278 3.66 -1.24 -3.03
C ILE A 278 2.36 -1.80 -3.61
N ASN A 279 2.38 -3.03 -4.10
CA ASN A 279 1.24 -3.74 -4.68
C ASN A 279 0.29 -4.23 -3.56
N TYR A 280 -0.32 -3.28 -2.86
CA TYR A 280 -1.23 -3.53 -1.73
C TYR A 280 -2.49 -4.29 -2.16
N ILE A 281 -2.93 -4.16 -3.42
CA ILE A 281 -4.10 -4.89 -3.95
C ILE A 281 -3.81 -6.39 -3.90
N TYR A 282 -2.62 -6.80 -4.34
CA TYR A 282 -2.21 -8.19 -4.32
C TYR A 282 -1.88 -8.66 -2.90
N LEU A 283 -1.12 -7.87 -2.13
CA LEU A 283 -0.73 -8.22 -0.76
C LEU A 283 -1.92 -8.37 0.21
N PHE A 284 -2.98 -7.59 0.00
CA PHE A 284 -4.22 -7.66 0.79
C PHE A 284 -5.36 -8.41 0.09
N GLU A 285 -5.11 -9.00 -1.08
CA GLU A 285 -6.10 -9.70 -1.90
C GLU A 285 -7.40 -8.90 -2.14
N ILE A 286 -7.26 -7.59 -2.35
CA ILE A 286 -8.41 -6.70 -2.54
C ILE A 286 -9.01 -6.95 -3.95
N PRO A 287 -10.34 -7.10 -4.09
CA PRO A 287 -10.96 -7.27 -5.40
C PRO A 287 -10.68 -6.07 -6.32
N GLN A 288 -10.10 -6.32 -7.49
CA GLN A 288 -9.58 -5.29 -8.41
C GLN A 288 -10.65 -4.34 -8.97
N HIS A 289 -11.90 -4.78 -9.08
CA HIS A 289 -13.00 -4.13 -9.84
C HIS A 289 -13.47 -2.76 -9.31
N ASN A 290 -12.95 -2.24 -8.19
CA ASN A 290 -13.38 -0.96 -7.59
C ASN A 290 -12.25 -0.16 -6.89
N THR A 291 -10.98 -0.37 -7.26
CA THR A 291 -9.83 0.04 -6.43
C THR A 291 -9.28 1.44 -6.68
N ILE A 292 -9.64 2.11 -7.78
CA ILE A 292 -8.93 3.32 -8.22
C ILE A 292 -9.40 4.61 -7.50
N THR A 293 -10.54 4.59 -6.80
CA THR A 293 -11.08 5.75 -6.06
C THR A 293 -11.08 5.63 -4.54
N THR A 294 -10.58 4.54 -3.94
CA THR A 294 -10.80 4.23 -2.51
C THR A 294 -9.96 5.04 -1.52
N SER A 295 -8.70 5.38 -1.77
CA SER A 295 -7.85 5.96 -0.70
C SER A 295 -8.30 7.38 -0.29
N ALA A 296 -8.52 8.27 -1.26
CA ALA A 296 -9.01 9.62 -1.01
C ALA A 296 -10.42 9.60 -0.40
N GLN A 297 -11.27 8.67 -0.84
CA GLN A 297 -12.60 8.46 -0.26
C GLN A 297 -12.52 8.03 1.21
N ILE A 298 -11.70 7.03 1.56
CA ILE A 298 -11.54 6.54 2.93
C ILE A 298 -11.01 7.65 3.84
N VAL A 299 -10.00 8.40 3.39
CA VAL A 299 -9.47 9.55 4.15
C VAL A 299 -10.56 10.61 4.35
N THR A 300 -11.33 10.92 3.31
CA THR A 300 -12.45 11.88 3.40
C THR A 300 -13.50 11.42 4.41
N ILE A 301 -13.92 10.14 4.35
CA ILE A 301 -14.87 9.56 5.29
C ILE A 301 -14.32 9.61 6.72
N GLY A 302 -13.04 9.28 6.91
CA GLY A 302 -12.38 9.32 8.21
C GLY A 302 -12.36 10.72 8.82
N PHE A 303 -11.97 11.74 8.06
CA PHE A 303 -11.96 13.14 8.53
C PHE A 303 -13.38 13.73 8.66
N ALA A 304 -14.33 13.33 7.82
CA ALA A 304 -15.73 13.73 7.96
C ALA A 304 -16.32 13.17 9.26
N TYR A 305 -16.04 11.89 9.56
CA TYR A 305 -16.43 11.28 10.82
C TYR A 305 -15.73 11.95 12.01
N LEU A 306 -14.41 12.19 11.93
CA LEU A 306 -13.69 12.92 12.98
C LEU A 306 -14.28 14.32 13.22
N SER A 307 -14.60 15.06 12.15
CA SER A 307 -15.24 16.38 12.25
C SER A 307 -16.58 16.31 12.98
N LEU A 308 -17.39 15.29 12.68
CA LEU A 308 -18.67 15.06 13.33
C LEU A 308 -18.50 14.75 14.83
N VAL A 309 -17.56 13.87 15.17
CA VAL A 309 -17.23 13.48 16.55
C VAL A 309 -16.73 14.69 17.35
N LEU A 310 -15.81 15.47 16.78
CA LEU A 310 -15.29 16.69 17.40
C LEU A 310 -16.37 17.75 17.57
N PHE A 311 -17.27 17.90 16.61
CA PHE A 311 -18.39 18.83 16.73
C PHE A 311 -19.30 18.46 17.90
N PHE A 312 -19.68 17.18 18.02
CA PHE A 312 -20.49 16.73 19.15
C PHE A 312 -19.76 16.80 20.49
N ALA A 313 -18.45 16.58 20.51
CA ALA A 313 -17.64 16.80 21.70
C ALA A 313 -17.57 18.27 22.12
N LEU A 314 -17.43 19.19 21.16
CA LEU A 314 -17.49 20.62 21.41
C LEU A 314 -18.84 21.03 22.02
N MET A 315 -19.95 20.49 21.49
CA MET A 315 -21.29 20.71 22.04
C MET A 315 -21.45 20.12 23.44
N SER A 316 -20.90 18.92 23.68
CA SER A 316 -20.93 18.27 24.99
C SER A 316 -20.21 19.11 26.05
N ILE A 317 -18.97 19.53 25.77
CA ILE A 317 -18.17 20.37 26.67
C ILE A 317 -18.85 21.73 26.86
N SER A 318 -19.33 22.36 25.79
CA SER A 318 -20.02 23.65 25.89
C SER A 318 -21.33 23.59 26.68
N SER A 319 -22.04 22.46 26.64
CA SER A 319 -23.25 22.24 27.45
C SER A 319 -22.89 22.13 28.93
N ALA A 320 -21.79 21.46 29.25
CA ALA A 320 -21.33 21.27 30.62
C ALA A 320 -20.85 22.57 31.29
N VAL A 321 -20.19 23.43 30.51
CA VAL A 321 -19.56 24.68 30.96
C VAL A 321 -20.58 25.82 31.22
N GLY A 322 -21.83 25.69 30.75
CA GLY A 322 -22.89 26.67 31.05
C GLY A 322 -22.81 27.99 30.26
N HIS A 323 -23.50 29.03 30.73
CA HIS A 323 -23.74 30.29 29.99
C HIS A 323 -22.56 31.27 29.94
N GLU A 324 -21.50 31.01 30.72
CA GLU A 324 -20.42 31.98 30.90
C GLU A 324 -19.43 32.01 29.74
N TYR A 325 -19.47 31.02 28.84
CA TYR A 325 -18.47 30.85 27.79
C TYR A 325 -19.07 30.80 26.39
N ASN A 326 -18.64 31.75 25.55
CA ASN A 326 -18.93 31.72 24.12
C ASN A 326 -17.87 30.88 23.41
N ILE A 327 -18.31 29.93 22.59
CA ILE A 327 -17.42 29.16 21.72
C ILE A 327 -16.64 30.13 20.80
N PRO A 328 -15.31 30.03 20.66
CA PRO A 328 -14.51 30.94 19.83
C PRO A 328 -14.61 30.60 18.33
N LEU A 329 -15.83 30.50 17.82
CA LEU A 329 -16.17 30.24 16.41
C LEU A 329 -17.18 31.29 15.92
N PRO A 330 -17.33 31.48 14.60
CA PRO A 330 -18.44 32.24 14.05
C PRO A 330 -19.76 31.73 14.61
N PHE A 331 -20.63 32.66 15.04
CA PHE A 331 -21.91 32.34 15.72
C PHE A 331 -21.75 31.57 17.04
N GLY A 332 -20.58 31.64 17.67
CA GLY A 332 -20.26 30.95 18.92
C GLY A 332 -21.28 31.11 20.04
N HIS A 333 -21.83 32.31 20.21
CA HIS A 333 -22.90 32.57 21.18
C HIS A 333 -24.18 31.76 20.90
N HIS A 334 -24.57 31.65 19.62
CA HIS A 334 -25.72 30.83 19.23
C HIS A 334 -25.40 29.34 19.36
N LEU A 335 -24.17 28.92 19.08
CA LEU A 335 -23.73 27.54 19.26
C LEU A 335 -23.72 27.14 20.75
N THR A 336 -23.28 28.02 21.66
CA THR A 336 -23.39 27.78 23.11
C THR A 336 -24.85 27.61 23.53
N LYS A 337 -25.75 28.51 23.08
CA LYS A 337 -27.19 28.38 23.34
C LYS A 337 -27.78 27.09 22.78
N PHE A 338 -27.32 26.66 21.61
CA PHE A 338 -27.73 25.40 20.99
C PHE A 338 -27.22 24.19 21.79
N ALA A 339 -25.96 24.20 22.23
CA ALA A 339 -25.36 23.16 23.07
C ALA A 339 -26.18 22.92 24.35
N GLN A 340 -26.70 24.00 24.94
CA GLN A 340 -27.50 23.98 26.17
C GLN A 340 -28.92 23.40 26.02
N LEU A 341 -29.39 23.16 24.79
CA LEU A 341 -30.70 22.54 24.57
C LEU A 341 -30.78 21.09 25.09
N THR A 342 -29.63 20.44 25.28
CA THR A 342 -29.56 19.05 25.75
C THR A 342 -28.39 18.86 26.71
N GLN A 343 -28.45 17.82 27.56
CA GLN A 343 -27.37 17.49 28.49
C GLN A 343 -26.10 17.01 27.75
N PRO A 344 -24.90 17.21 28.34
CA PRO A 344 -23.62 16.87 27.71
C PRO A 344 -23.55 15.43 27.17
N ALA A 345 -24.10 14.46 27.91
CA ALA A 345 -24.07 13.05 27.54
C ALA A 345 -24.86 12.74 26.25
N TYR A 346 -25.95 13.48 25.97
CA TYR A 346 -26.77 13.24 24.78
C TYR A 346 -26.06 13.63 23.48
N TRP A 347 -25.20 14.66 23.51
CA TRP A 347 -24.42 15.06 22.34
C TRP A 347 -23.50 13.94 21.85
N ILE A 348 -22.76 13.31 22.76
CA ILE A 348 -21.92 12.15 22.42
C ILE A 348 -22.79 10.94 22.04
N LEU A 349 -23.93 10.73 22.70
CA LEU A 349 -24.85 9.66 22.31
C LEU A 349 -25.33 9.79 20.86
N PHE A 350 -25.63 11.00 20.38
CA PHE A 350 -26.02 11.21 18.97
C PHE A 350 -24.94 10.75 18.00
N SER A 351 -23.67 11.06 18.28
CA SER A 351 -22.55 10.57 17.46
C SER A 351 -22.46 9.03 17.46
N THR A 352 -22.70 8.40 18.61
CA THR A 352 -22.70 6.92 18.74
C THR A 352 -23.84 6.29 17.96
N LEU A 353 -25.06 6.82 18.09
CA LEU A 353 -26.24 6.33 17.39
C LEU A 353 -26.08 6.50 15.88
N PHE A 354 -25.52 7.62 15.43
CA PHE A 354 -25.19 7.82 14.01
C PHE A 354 -24.21 6.75 13.53
N HIS A 355 -23.14 6.49 14.28
CA HIS A 355 -22.16 5.46 13.95
C HIS A 355 -22.79 4.05 13.85
N LEU A 356 -23.60 3.66 14.84
CA LEU A 356 -24.31 2.38 14.84
C LEU A 356 -25.29 2.26 13.66
N THR A 357 -25.98 3.36 13.31
CA THR A 357 -26.87 3.40 12.14
C THR A 357 -26.11 3.19 10.84
N VAL A 358 -24.93 3.81 10.71
CA VAL A 358 -24.04 3.62 9.55
C VAL A 358 -23.54 2.18 9.46
N ILE A 359 -23.10 1.59 10.59
CA ILE A 359 -22.69 0.18 10.64
C ILE A 359 -23.85 -0.72 10.20
N TYR A 360 -25.04 -0.51 10.75
CA TYR A 360 -26.23 -1.27 10.40
C TYR A 360 -26.52 -1.21 8.89
N TYR A 361 -26.50 0.00 8.31
CA TYR A 361 -26.69 0.18 6.87
C TYR A 361 -25.60 -0.49 6.03
N VAL A 362 -24.34 -0.42 6.48
CA VAL A 362 -23.20 -1.10 5.84
C VAL A 362 -23.40 -2.62 5.84
N VAL A 363 -23.82 -3.18 6.98
CA VAL A 363 -24.10 -4.62 7.12
C VAL A 363 -25.23 -5.05 6.18
N LEU A 364 -26.32 -4.28 6.08
CA LEU A 364 -27.38 -4.55 5.11
C LEU A 364 -26.85 -4.57 3.66
N ARG A 365 -26.00 -3.61 3.29
CA ARG A 365 -25.38 -3.58 1.96
C ARG A 365 -24.44 -4.75 1.69
N ILE A 366 -23.81 -5.32 2.72
CA ILE A 366 -23.00 -6.54 2.61
C ILE A 366 -23.91 -7.74 2.31
N PHE A 367 -25.04 -7.87 3.02
CA PHE A 367 -26.02 -8.94 2.77
C PHE A 367 -26.64 -8.84 1.37
N ASP A 368 -26.90 -7.63 0.88
CA ASP A 368 -27.39 -7.39 -0.49
C ASP A 368 -26.34 -7.61 -1.59
N GLY A 369 -25.08 -7.93 -1.24
CA GLY A 369 -23.98 -8.08 -2.20
C GLY A 369 -23.48 -6.77 -2.84
N ARG A 370 -24.01 -5.61 -2.43
CA ARG A 370 -23.71 -4.29 -2.99
C ARG A 370 -22.43 -3.65 -2.43
N ALA A 371 -21.69 -4.36 -1.57
CA ALA A 371 -20.49 -3.87 -0.90
C ALA A 371 -19.37 -4.95 -0.79
N PRO A 372 -18.83 -5.44 -1.92
CA PRO A 372 -17.86 -6.54 -1.94
C PRO A 372 -16.55 -6.22 -1.19
N ALA A 373 -16.07 -4.97 -1.25
CA ALA A 373 -14.87 -4.55 -0.53
C ALA A 373 -15.04 -4.59 1.00
N LEU A 374 -16.23 -4.21 1.49
CA LEU A 374 -16.54 -4.27 2.92
C LEU A 374 -16.72 -5.73 3.37
N LYS A 375 -17.36 -6.57 2.54
CA LYS A 375 -17.43 -8.02 2.79
C LYS A 375 -16.04 -8.64 2.96
N HIS A 376 -15.08 -8.24 2.11
CA HIS A 376 -13.69 -8.67 2.24
C HIS A 376 -13.07 -8.23 3.56
N LEU A 377 -13.21 -6.95 3.93
CA LEU A 377 -12.71 -6.42 5.20
C LEU A 377 -13.27 -7.19 6.41
N PHE A 378 -14.58 -7.43 6.46
CA PHE A 378 -15.22 -8.24 7.51
C PHE A 378 -14.68 -9.67 7.55
N THR A 379 -14.40 -10.24 6.38
CA THR A 379 -13.78 -11.58 6.27
C THR A 379 -12.37 -11.58 6.85
N VAL A 380 -11.56 -10.56 6.53
CA VAL A 380 -10.19 -10.42 7.07
C VAL A 380 -10.24 -10.23 8.59
N VAL A 381 -11.16 -9.40 9.11
CA VAL A 381 -11.37 -9.22 10.56
C VAL A 381 -11.76 -10.53 11.23
N TYR A 382 -12.73 -11.25 10.65
CA TYR A 382 -13.17 -12.55 11.16
C TYR A 382 -12.02 -13.56 11.21
N ARG A 383 -11.25 -13.70 10.12
CA ARG A 383 -10.05 -14.56 10.07
C ARG A 383 -8.98 -14.14 11.07
N THR A 384 -8.86 -12.83 11.33
CA THR A 384 -7.91 -12.29 12.33
C THR A 384 -8.29 -12.72 13.73
N ILE A 385 -9.58 -12.68 14.08
CA ILE A 385 -10.09 -13.02 15.42
C ILE A 385 -10.17 -14.54 15.63
N THR A 386 -10.26 -15.32 14.54
CA THR A 386 -10.33 -16.79 14.56
C THR A 386 -9.12 -17.44 13.89
N PRO A 387 -7.87 -17.16 14.36
CA PRO A 387 -6.66 -17.65 13.71
C PRO A 387 -6.50 -19.17 13.76
N TRP A 388 -7.20 -19.86 14.67
CA TRP A 388 -7.18 -21.33 14.77
C TRP A 388 -7.97 -22.03 13.65
N ALA A 389 -8.86 -21.31 12.96
CA ALA A 389 -9.76 -21.89 11.95
C ALA A 389 -9.31 -21.62 10.51
N HIS A 390 -8.27 -20.81 10.30
CA HIS A 390 -7.89 -20.30 8.97
C HIS A 390 -6.39 -20.27 8.77
N GLN A 391 -5.98 -20.30 7.51
CA GLN A 391 -4.60 -19.97 7.13
C GLN A 391 -4.30 -18.50 7.43
N ILE A 392 -3.07 -18.24 7.87
CA ILE A 392 -2.62 -16.90 8.23
C ILE A 392 -1.89 -16.31 7.03
N ASP A 393 -2.62 -15.47 6.30
CA ASP A 393 -2.15 -14.68 5.18
C ASP A 393 -1.48 -13.38 5.71
N LEU A 394 -0.95 -12.56 4.81
CA LEU A 394 -0.38 -11.27 5.21
C LEU A 394 -1.45 -10.29 5.70
N SER A 395 -2.65 -10.35 5.10
CA SER A 395 -3.75 -9.41 5.36
C SER A 395 -4.28 -9.52 6.80
N ASN A 396 -4.63 -10.72 7.24
CA ASN A 396 -5.05 -11.01 8.62
C ASN A 396 -3.90 -10.90 9.61
N PHE A 397 -2.65 -11.13 9.20
CA PHE A 397 -1.50 -10.88 10.06
C PHE A 397 -1.28 -9.37 10.35
N CYS A 398 -1.32 -8.53 9.31
CA CYS A 398 -1.24 -7.08 9.42
C CYS A 398 -2.44 -6.49 10.17
N MET A 399 -3.65 -7.00 9.90
CA MET A 399 -4.85 -6.62 10.66
C MET A 399 -4.72 -7.00 12.13
N GLY A 400 -4.15 -8.17 12.44
CA GLY A 400 -3.85 -8.60 13.81
C GLY A 400 -2.88 -7.64 14.52
N ALA A 401 -1.89 -7.09 13.81
CA ALA A 401 -1.00 -6.09 14.39
C ALA A 401 -1.73 -4.77 14.70
N HIS A 402 -2.61 -4.29 13.81
CA HIS A 402 -3.47 -3.15 14.09
C HIS A 402 -4.41 -3.41 15.27
N PHE A 403 -4.94 -4.63 15.39
CA PHE A 403 -5.80 -5.03 16.48
C PHE A 403 -5.11 -4.92 17.85
N THR A 404 -3.77 -5.07 17.92
CA THR A 404 -3.03 -4.85 19.19
C THR A 404 -3.05 -3.41 19.70
N ALA A 405 -3.29 -2.43 18.83
CA ALA A 405 -3.52 -1.04 19.24
C ALA A 405 -4.93 -0.82 19.81
N TRP A 406 -5.85 -1.76 19.62
CA TRP A 406 -7.24 -1.64 20.09
C TRP A 406 -7.45 -2.12 21.51
N GLY A 407 -6.42 -2.65 22.19
CA GLY A 407 -6.52 -3.12 23.58
C GLY A 407 -7.17 -2.10 24.52
N PRO A 408 -6.69 -0.84 24.58
CA PRO A 408 -7.31 0.21 25.40
C PRO A 408 -8.76 0.51 25.00
N ILE A 409 -9.09 0.45 23.69
CA ILE A 409 -10.46 0.67 23.19
C ILE A 409 -11.39 -0.45 23.69
N LEU A 410 -10.93 -1.70 23.70
CA LEU A 410 -11.69 -2.84 24.22
C LEU A 410 -11.93 -2.71 25.73
N MET A 411 -10.92 -2.23 26.46
CA MET A 411 -11.06 -1.92 27.89
C MET A 411 -12.10 -0.82 28.12
N ASP A 412 -12.07 0.27 27.35
CA ASP A 412 -13.03 1.37 27.45
C ASP A 412 -14.46 0.91 27.16
N LEU A 413 -14.65 0.10 26.11
CA LEU A 413 -15.94 -0.48 25.79
C LEU A 413 -16.47 -1.33 26.95
N LEU A 414 -15.62 -2.11 27.61
CA LEU A 414 -16.03 -2.91 28.76
C LEU A 414 -16.38 -2.02 29.97
N LYS A 415 -15.61 -0.96 30.24
CA LYS A 415 -15.93 0.04 31.28
C LYS A 415 -17.28 0.69 31.02
N ILE A 416 -17.56 1.10 29.77
CA ILE A 416 -18.86 1.68 29.36
C ILE A 416 -20.01 0.69 29.59
N VAL A 417 -19.88 -0.56 29.09
CA VAL A 417 -20.94 -1.57 29.18
C VAL A 417 -21.23 -1.96 30.63
N THR A 418 -20.20 -2.06 31.46
CA THR A 418 -20.34 -2.44 32.87
C THR A 418 -20.62 -1.26 33.80
N ARG A 419 -20.64 -0.02 33.28
CA ARG A 419 -20.71 1.22 34.06
C ARG A 419 -19.65 1.24 35.16
N GLU A 420 -18.41 0.95 34.77
CA GLU A 420 -17.22 0.89 35.65
C GLU A 420 -17.30 -0.13 36.79
N LYS A 421 -18.22 -1.10 36.72
CA LYS A 421 -18.33 -2.18 37.72
C LYS A 421 -17.43 -3.39 37.44
N ALA A 422 -16.75 -3.42 36.28
CA ALA A 422 -15.84 -4.50 35.95
C ALA A 422 -14.61 -4.46 36.87
N LYS A 423 -14.22 -5.61 37.43
CA LYS A 423 -12.97 -5.74 38.19
C LYS A 423 -11.76 -5.54 37.27
N ASP A 424 -10.69 -4.96 37.79
CA ASP A 424 -9.43 -4.68 37.07
C ASP A 424 -8.83 -5.91 36.36
N GLN A 425 -8.96 -7.08 36.98
CA GLN A 425 -8.55 -8.35 36.39
C GLN A 425 -9.26 -8.65 35.06
N VAL A 426 -10.56 -8.37 34.99
CA VAL A 426 -11.36 -8.56 33.78
C VAL A 426 -10.99 -7.50 32.73
N LEU A 427 -10.75 -6.25 33.17
CA LEU A 427 -10.33 -5.17 32.29
C LEU A 427 -9.00 -5.49 31.58
N CYS A 428 -8.00 -5.98 32.31
CA CYS A 428 -6.70 -6.37 31.74
C CYS A 428 -6.79 -7.59 30.82
N LEU A 429 -7.66 -8.56 31.14
CA LEU A 429 -7.91 -9.69 30.24
C LEU A 429 -8.45 -9.19 28.88
N PHE A 430 -9.40 -8.25 28.90
CA PHE A 430 -9.95 -7.64 27.69
C PHE A 430 -8.93 -6.82 26.90
N GLU A 431 -8.13 -6.00 27.58
CA GLU A 431 -7.03 -5.26 26.95
C GLU A 431 -5.99 -6.21 26.33
N GLY A 432 -5.81 -7.38 26.94
CA GLY A 432 -4.89 -8.44 26.54
C GLY A 432 -5.36 -9.33 25.38
N ILE A 433 -6.66 -9.36 25.06
CA ILE A 433 -7.23 -10.23 23.99
C ILE A 433 -6.45 -10.12 22.66
N PRO A 434 -6.14 -8.91 22.14
CA PRO A 434 -5.39 -8.80 20.89
C PRO A 434 -4.01 -9.48 20.93
N TYR A 435 -3.33 -9.45 22.07
CA TYR A 435 -2.03 -10.08 22.26
C TYR A 435 -2.16 -11.60 22.25
N LEU A 436 -3.18 -12.15 22.92
CA LEU A 436 -3.46 -13.59 22.89
C LEU A 436 -3.77 -14.08 21.47
N ILE A 437 -4.54 -13.32 20.70
CA ILE A 437 -4.80 -13.63 19.29
C ILE A 437 -3.50 -13.67 18.49
N LYS A 438 -2.57 -12.72 18.71
CA LYS A 438 -1.25 -12.76 18.08
C LYS A 438 -0.45 -13.99 18.50
N VAL A 439 -0.45 -14.37 19.77
CA VAL A 439 0.22 -15.60 20.24
C VAL A 439 -0.31 -16.82 19.49
N VAL A 440 -1.63 -16.97 19.39
CA VAL A 440 -2.24 -18.07 18.63
C VAL A 440 -1.87 -18.01 17.15
N GLN A 441 -1.85 -16.81 16.54
CA GLN A 441 -1.41 -16.65 15.14
C GLN A 441 0.00 -17.22 14.93
N TYR A 442 0.95 -16.89 15.80
CA TYR A 442 2.32 -17.39 15.69
C TYR A 442 2.42 -18.91 15.92
N ILE A 443 1.63 -19.46 16.86
CA ILE A 443 1.57 -20.92 17.10
C ILE A 443 1.04 -21.67 15.88
N VAL A 444 -0.05 -21.16 15.27
CA VAL A 444 -0.62 -21.76 14.05
C VAL A 444 0.37 -21.70 12.91
N LYS A 445 1.09 -20.57 12.73
CA LYS A 445 2.14 -20.47 11.69
C LYS A 445 3.30 -21.44 11.93
N PHE A 446 3.74 -21.62 13.18
CA PHE A 446 4.75 -22.61 13.52
C PHE A 446 4.28 -24.02 13.18
N ARG A 447 3.02 -24.37 13.46
CA ARG A 447 2.45 -25.66 13.08
C ARG A 447 2.40 -25.88 11.56
N MET A 448 2.25 -24.81 10.78
CA MET A 448 2.19 -24.88 9.31
C MET A 448 3.57 -25.03 8.66
N HIS A 449 4.59 -24.30 9.15
CA HIS A 449 5.90 -24.22 8.49
C HIS A 449 7.02 -24.94 9.26
N TYR A 450 6.81 -25.32 10.52
CA TYR A 450 7.80 -25.90 11.42
C TYR A 450 9.06 -25.04 11.66
N ASP A 451 9.03 -23.77 11.26
CA ASP A 451 10.10 -22.81 11.50
C ASP A 451 10.03 -22.24 12.92
N TRP A 452 10.93 -22.71 13.79
CA TRP A 452 11.04 -22.20 15.18
C TRP A 452 11.23 -20.68 15.21
N TYR A 453 12.17 -20.18 14.41
CA TYR A 453 12.41 -18.76 14.21
C TYR A 453 11.98 -18.37 12.79
N PRO A 454 11.15 -17.32 12.61
CA PRO A 454 10.77 -16.31 13.61
C PRO A 454 9.53 -16.62 14.47
N GLN A 455 8.80 -17.72 14.22
CA GLN A 455 7.43 -17.85 14.70
C GLN A 455 7.30 -17.97 16.23
N MET A 456 8.06 -18.86 16.86
CA MET A 456 7.95 -19.11 18.31
C MET A 456 8.49 -17.95 19.15
N LEU A 457 9.55 -17.26 18.68
CA LEU A 457 10.00 -16.03 19.34
C LEU A 457 8.94 -14.93 19.27
N GLY A 458 8.21 -14.84 18.14
CA GLY A 458 7.05 -13.97 18.03
C GLY A 458 5.99 -14.30 19.08
N ALA A 459 5.63 -15.58 19.24
CA ALA A 459 4.68 -16.02 20.26
C ALA A 459 5.12 -15.61 21.67
N VAL A 460 6.38 -15.84 22.03
CA VAL A 460 6.95 -15.45 23.35
C VAL A 460 6.89 -13.93 23.55
N MET A 461 7.28 -13.14 22.55
CA MET A 461 7.25 -11.68 22.62
C MET A 461 5.83 -11.15 22.91
N TYR A 462 4.80 -11.70 22.25
CA TYR A 462 3.42 -11.31 22.49
C TYR A 462 2.87 -11.81 23.83
N SER A 463 3.33 -12.96 24.33
CA SER A 463 3.02 -13.42 25.70
C SER A 463 3.61 -12.49 26.77
N VAL A 464 4.86 -12.05 26.62
CA VAL A 464 5.48 -11.06 27.53
C VAL A 464 4.73 -9.72 27.45
N SER A 465 4.33 -9.31 26.24
CA SER A 465 3.54 -8.10 26.05
C SER A 465 2.16 -8.19 26.73
N PHE A 466 1.50 -9.35 26.72
CA PHE A 466 0.26 -9.60 27.43
C PHE A 466 0.44 -9.44 28.95
N VAL A 467 1.46 -10.09 29.53
CA VAL A 467 1.77 -9.97 30.97
C VAL A 467 2.06 -8.53 31.36
N SER A 468 2.73 -7.77 30.50
CA SER A 468 3.03 -6.36 30.76
C SER A 468 1.81 -5.46 30.88
N LYS A 469 0.61 -5.90 30.46
CA LYS A 469 -0.64 -5.12 30.56
C LYS A 469 -1.22 -5.07 31.97
N PHE A 470 -0.81 -6.00 32.84
CA PHE A 470 -1.16 -5.96 34.25
C PHE A 470 -0.53 -4.76 35.00
N ILE A 471 0.42 -4.05 34.37
CA ILE A 471 0.99 -2.81 34.92
C ILE A 471 -0.03 -1.68 35.07
N TYR A 472 -1.20 -1.77 34.45
CA TYR A 472 -2.24 -0.74 34.55
C TYR A 472 -3.27 -1.05 35.66
N GLN A 473 -3.02 -2.06 36.51
CA GLN A 473 -3.88 -2.36 37.65
C GLN A 473 -3.43 -1.56 38.87
N GLU A 474 -4.14 -0.46 39.14
CA GLU A 474 -3.88 0.44 40.27
C GLU A 474 -3.78 -0.33 41.60
N HIS A 475 -4.72 -1.24 41.85
CA HIS A 475 -4.75 -2.03 43.08
C HIS A 475 -3.51 -2.93 43.30
N ILE A 476 -2.93 -3.48 42.22
CA ILE A 476 -1.71 -4.31 42.32
C ILE A 476 -0.46 -3.46 42.59
N ILE A 477 -0.43 -2.24 42.06
CA ILE A 477 0.72 -1.35 42.13
C ILE A 477 0.81 -0.69 43.50
N GLU A 478 -0.32 -0.24 44.04
CA GLU A 478 -0.36 0.49 45.31
C GLU A 478 -0.08 -0.41 46.52
N GLU A 479 -0.52 -1.67 46.48
CA GLU A 479 -0.39 -2.58 47.63
C GLU A 479 0.92 -3.38 47.64
N HIS A 480 1.55 -3.60 46.47
CA HIS A 480 2.68 -4.52 46.34
C HIS A 480 3.81 -3.98 45.47
N THR A 481 4.79 -3.32 46.12
CA THR A 481 6.01 -2.81 45.47
C THR A 481 6.76 -3.84 44.61
N PRO A 482 6.90 -5.13 45.00
CA PRO A 482 7.54 -6.14 44.15
C PRO A 482 6.78 -6.39 42.84
N SER A 483 5.45 -6.38 42.87
CA SER A 483 4.59 -6.57 41.70
C SER A 483 4.74 -5.42 40.72
N PHE A 484 4.80 -4.17 41.21
CA PHE A 484 5.09 -3.01 40.38
C PHE A 484 6.40 -3.16 39.61
N TRP A 485 7.51 -3.47 40.29
CA TRP A 485 8.81 -3.61 39.64
C TRP A 485 8.85 -4.78 38.65
N PHE A 486 8.15 -5.88 38.93
CA PHE A 486 8.00 -6.99 38.00
C PHE A 486 7.27 -6.54 36.71
N PHE A 487 6.09 -5.93 36.84
CA PHE A 487 5.33 -5.48 35.68
C PHE A 487 6.05 -4.36 34.92
N PHE A 488 6.70 -3.42 35.62
CA PHE A 488 7.54 -2.39 35.01
C PHE A 488 8.70 -2.98 34.19
N THR A 489 9.39 -3.96 34.75
CA THR A 489 10.49 -4.64 34.05
C THR A 489 9.98 -5.41 32.83
N THR A 490 8.87 -6.13 32.96
CA THR A 490 8.26 -6.83 31.80
C THR A 490 7.80 -5.87 30.71
N HIS A 491 7.29 -4.68 31.07
CA HIS A 491 6.89 -3.65 30.10
C HIS A 491 8.08 -3.00 29.40
N CYS A 492 9.18 -2.76 30.11
CA CYS A 492 10.47 -2.36 29.54
C CYS A 492 10.98 -3.40 28.55
N ILE A 493 11.01 -4.68 28.94
CA ILE A 493 11.44 -5.79 28.07
C ILE A 493 10.55 -5.87 26.83
N ALA A 494 9.23 -5.81 27.00
CA ALA A 494 8.28 -5.83 25.89
C ALA A 494 8.51 -4.66 24.90
N SER A 495 8.82 -3.46 25.41
CA SER A 495 9.08 -2.27 24.58
C SER A 495 10.40 -2.38 23.82
N ILE A 496 11.46 -2.84 24.48
CA ILE A 496 12.77 -3.08 23.83
C ILE A 496 12.65 -4.16 22.76
N TRP A 497 11.94 -5.25 23.07
CA TRP A 497 11.74 -6.36 22.13
C TRP A 497 10.94 -5.92 20.89
N LYS A 498 9.87 -5.15 21.09
CA LYS A 498 9.11 -4.56 19.97
C LYS A 498 10.00 -3.68 19.08
N LEU A 499 10.84 -2.83 19.67
CA LEU A 499 11.77 -1.99 18.90
C LEU A 499 12.80 -2.81 18.13
N TYR A 500 13.36 -3.85 18.77
CA TYR A 500 14.24 -4.79 18.09
C TYR A 500 13.55 -5.41 16.87
N TRP A 501 12.32 -5.91 17.06
CA TRP A 501 11.58 -6.58 16.00
C TRP A 501 11.20 -5.63 14.86
N ASP A 502 10.69 -4.44 15.19
CA ASP A 502 10.27 -3.43 14.23
C ASP A 502 11.45 -2.95 13.36
N PHE A 503 12.65 -2.75 13.96
CA PHE A 503 13.81 -2.27 13.23
C PHE A 503 14.54 -3.38 12.48
N PHE A 504 14.88 -4.48 13.16
CA PHE A 504 15.77 -5.49 12.59
C PHE A 504 15.04 -6.55 11.79
N GLU A 505 13.91 -7.06 12.25
CA GLU A 505 13.19 -8.14 11.56
C GLU A 505 12.31 -7.54 10.45
N ASP A 506 11.33 -6.75 10.85
CA ASP A 506 10.23 -6.34 9.97
C ASP A 506 10.61 -5.19 9.05
N GLY A 507 11.32 -4.20 9.58
CA GLY A 507 11.92 -3.12 8.79
C GLY A 507 13.19 -3.55 8.05
N SER A 508 13.78 -4.71 8.43
CA SER A 508 15.06 -5.22 7.92
C SER A 508 16.19 -4.18 7.90
N LEU A 509 16.15 -3.19 8.79
CA LEU A 509 17.12 -2.10 8.87
C LEU A 509 18.48 -2.60 9.35
N PHE A 510 19.53 -1.82 9.07
CA PHE A 510 20.92 -2.09 9.45
C PHE A 510 21.49 -3.39 8.86
N TYR A 511 21.56 -4.47 9.66
CA TYR A 511 22.08 -5.78 9.25
C TYR A 511 21.00 -6.78 8.82
N GLY A 512 19.72 -6.42 9.03
CA GLY A 512 18.56 -7.21 8.66
C GLY A 512 18.43 -8.54 9.41
N GLY A 513 17.22 -8.85 9.85
CA GLY A 513 16.84 -10.12 10.49
C GLY A 513 16.62 -11.23 9.46
N TYR A 514 15.66 -12.13 9.71
CA TYR A 514 15.37 -13.27 8.81
C TYR A 514 15.17 -12.83 7.34
N GLY A 515 14.43 -11.74 7.10
CA GLY A 515 14.18 -11.20 5.76
C GLY A 515 15.38 -10.52 5.09
N GLY A 516 16.31 -9.98 5.88
CA GLY A 516 17.53 -9.35 5.38
C GLY A 516 18.63 -10.33 4.94
N LYS A 517 18.56 -11.61 5.37
CA LYS A 517 19.59 -12.63 5.07
C LYS A 517 19.87 -12.79 3.58
N VAL A 518 18.84 -12.71 2.74
CA VAL A 518 18.94 -12.85 1.27
C VAL A 518 19.75 -11.70 0.66
N PHE A 519 19.63 -10.50 1.23
CA PHE A 519 20.26 -9.28 0.71
C PHE A 519 21.65 -9.02 1.33
N ARG A 520 21.95 -9.68 2.45
CA ARG A 520 23.22 -9.54 3.17
C ARG A 520 24.45 -9.79 2.29
N LYS A 521 24.35 -10.70 1.32
CA LYS A 521 25.43 -11.09 0.41
C LYS A 521 25.49 -10.26 -0.88
N GLN A 522 24.51 -9.40 -1.15
CA GLN A 522 24.38 -8.69 -2.43
C GLN A 522 24.64 -7.19 -2.24
N SER A 523 25.92 -6.78 -2.17
CA SER A 523 26.36 -5.38 -1.93
C SER A 523 25.78 -4.36 -2.91
N SER A 524 25.48 -4.77 -4.15
CA SER A 524 24.88 -3.94 -5.20
C SER A 524 23.40 -3.61 -4.96
N LYS A 525 22.71 -4.33 -4.07
CA LYS A 525 21.30 -4.09 -3.75
C LYS A 525 21.08 -3.18 -2.53
N TRP A 526 22.16 -2.64 -1.95
CA TRP A 526 22.12 -1.69 -0.84
C TRP A 526 21.94 -0.28 -1.38
N GLN A 527 20.70 0.23 -1.40
CA GLN A 527 20.42 1.56 -1.96
C GLN A 527 21.02 2.71 -1.11
N TYR A 528 21.22 2.49 0.20
CA TYR A 528 21.56 3.54 1.18
C TYR A 528 22.79 3.23 2.06
N GLY A 529 23.73 2.41 1.59
CA GLY A 529 24.94 2.08 2.36
C GLY A 529 24.65 1.17 3.57
N LYS A 530 24.77 1.68 4.81
CA LYS A 530 24.64 0.90 6.06
C LYS A 530 23.20 0.53 6.46
N LEU A 531 22.19 1.07 5.79
CA LEU A 531 20.79 0.71 6.01
C LEU A 531 20.39 -0.37 5.01
N CYS A 532 20.19 -1.60 5.50
CA CYS A 532 19.71 -2.70 4.68
C CYS A 532 18.27 -2.41 4.24
N ARG A 533 18.09 -2.03 2.98
CA ARG A 533 16.80 -2.01 2.31
C ARG A 533 17.04 -2.18 0.81
N ARG A 534 16.15 -2.92 0.14
CA ARG A 534 16.01 -2.90 -1.32
C ARG A 534 15.95 -1.44 -1.81
N PRO A 535 16.26 -1.15 -3.08
CA PRO A 535 15.76 0.05 -3.72
C PRO A 535 14.25 0.21 -3.54
N SER A 536 13.84 1.02 -2.57
CA SER A 536 12.45 1.36 -2.24
C SER A 536 12.22 2.80 -2.65
N PHE A 537 10.99 3.11 -3.06
CA PHE A 537 10.58 4.49 -3.32
C PHE A 537 10.40 5.30 -2.04
N ILE A 538 10.55 4.69 -0.86
CA ILE A 538 10.54 5.40 0.43
C ILE A 538 11.88 6.16 0.58
N PRO A 539 11.84 7.50 0.69
CA PRO A 539 13.04 8.31 0.80
C PRO A 539 13.72 8.10 2.16
N GLN A 540 15.05 8.28 2.20
CA GLN A 540 15.87 8.04 3.38
C GLN A 540 15.45 8.89 4.60
N SER A 541 14.97 10.12 4.38
CA SER A 541 14.45 10.99 5.45
C SER A 541 13.27 10.37 6.18
N TRP A 542 12.39 9.65 5.47
CA TRP A 542 11.24 8.96 6.08
C TRP A 542 11.68 7.73 6.87
N ILE A 543 12.76 7.05 6.45
CA ILE A 543 13.33 5.93 7.20
C ILE A 543 13.87 6.42 8.55
N TYR A 544 14.69 7.48 8.56
CA TYR A 544 15.17 8.07 9.81
C TYR A 544 14.05 8.63 10.67
N GLY A 545 13.08 9.32 10.05
CA GLY A 545 11.89 9.81 10.72
C GLY A 545 11.13 8.68 11.41
N PHE A 546 10.93 7.54 10.74
CA PHE A 546 10.29 6.37 11.33
C PHE A 546 11.07 5.78 12.50
N ILE A 547 12.40 5.69 12.41
CA ILE A 547 13.23 5.18 13.53
C ILE A 547 13.03 6.04 14.78
N VAL A 548 13.19 7.37 14.64
CA VAL A 548 13.03 8.31 15.75
C VAL A 548 11.61 8.28 16.29
N PHE A 549 10.62 8.33 15.39
CA PHE A 549 9.22 8.30 15.76
C PHE A 549 8.82 7.00 16.48
N ASN A 550 9.24 5.83 15.98
CA ASN A 550 8.91 4.54 16.59
C ASN A 550 9.53 4.41 17.98
N LEU A 551 10.75 4.92 18.17
CA LEU A 551 11.41 4.99 19.47
C LEU A 551 10.58 5.85 20.43
N ILE A 552 10.27 7.09 20.09
CA ILE A 552 9.50 7.99 20.97
C ILE A 552 8.12 7.40 21.28
N ALA A 553 7.41 6.92 20.27
CA ALA A 553 6.05 6.40 20.42
C ALA A 553 6.00 5.11 21.24
N SER A 554 7.00 4.23 21.12
CA SER A 554 7.08 2.98 21.89
C SER A 554 7.36 3.19 23.38
N TRP A 555 7.89 4.36 23.77
CA TRP A 555 8.13 4.76 25.16
C TRP A 555 7.12 5.82 25.64
N SER A 556 6.05 6.09 24.89
CA SER A 556 5.02 7.08 25.25
C SER A 556 4.26 6.75 26.54
N TRP A 557 4.28 5.49 26.97
CA TRP A 557 3.72 5.05 28.25
C TRP A 557 4.58 5.46 29.47
N ALA A 558 5.89 5.65 29.28
CA ALA A 558 6.82 5.84 30.39
C ALA A 558 6.55 7.09 31.23
N PRO A 559 6.21 8.27 30.65
CA PRO A 559 5.92 9.46 31.43
C PRO A 559 4.75 9.28 32.41
N ALA A 560 3.69 8.56 32.00
CA ALA A 560 2.53 8.31 32.86
C ALA A 560 2.88 7.46 34.10
N LEU A 561 3.79 6.48 33.94
CA LEU A 561 4.19 5.59 35.03
C LEU A 561 5.34 6.13 35.90
N LEU A 562 6.26 6.92 35.32
CA LEU A 562 7.43 7.44 36.04
C LEU A 562 7.12 8.71 36.83
N PHE A 563 6.09 9.47 36.42
CA PHE A 563 5.72 10.73 37.05
C PHE A 563 4.25 10.76 37.50
N PRO A 564 3.78 9.77 38.28
CA PRO A 564 2.37 9.69 38.68
C PRO A 564 1.93 10.88 39.54
N HIS A 565 2.83 11.42 40.38
CA HIS A 565 2.55 12.58 41.23
C HIS A 565 2.81 13.93 40.55
N ASN A 566 3.20 13.95 39.28
CA ASN A 566 3.35 15.21 38.58
C ASN A 566 1.96 15.79 38.29
N HIS A 567 1.71 16.98 38.83
CA HIS A 567 0.45 17.71 38.67
C HIS A 567 0.01 17.82 37.21
N PHE A 568 0.95 17.83 36.26
CA PHE A 568 0.63 17.80 34.84
C PHE A 568 -0.05 16.49 34.41
N PHE A 569 0.51 15.32 34.73
CA PHE A 569 -0.06 14.05 34.26
C PHE A 569 -1.39 13.72 34.95
N HIS A 570 -1.53 14.05 36.24
CA HIS A 570 -2.80 13.88 36.94
C HIS A 570 -3.91 14.77 36.34
N LYS A 571 -3.60 16.05 36.05
CA LYS A 571 -4.58 17.01 35.51
C LYS A 571 -4.93 16.79 34.02
N TYR A 572 -4.09 16.10 33.26
CA TYR A 572 -4.28 15.88 31.81
C TYR A 572 -4.34 14.38 31.46
N LEU A 573 -4.71 13.52 32.43
CA LEU A 573 -4.64 12.07 32.28
C LEU A 573 -5.48 11.57 31.10
N TYR A 574 -6.74 11.99 31.00
CA TYR A 574 -7.64 11.58 29.92
C TYR A 574 -7.16 12.03 28.53
N GLU A 575 -6.69 13.26 28.39
CA GLU A 575 -6.14 13.77 27.14
C GLU A 575 -4.86 13.02 26.75
N TRP A 576 -4.02 12.71 27.74
CA TRP A 576 -2.79 11.96 27.55
C TRP A 576 -3.06 10.52 27.11
N GLU A 577 -4.01 9.82 27.74
CA GLU A 577 -4.44 8.47 27.34
C GLU A 577 -5.00 8.45 25.91
N MET A 578 -5.84 9.43 25.56
CA MET A 578 -6.35 9.56 24.19
C MET A 578 -5.21 9.77 23.19
N PHE A 579 -4.24 10.63 23.51
CA PHE A 579 -3.08 10.87 22.68
C PHE A 579 -2.24 9.60 22.48
N ILE A 580 -1.99 8.83 23.54
CA ILE A 580 -1.23 7.56 23.47
C ILE A 580 -1.94 6.55 22.55
N ILE A 581 -3.27 6.42 22.64
CA ILE A 581 -4.03 5.48 21.80
C ILE A 581 -3.91 5.87 20.32
N VAL A 582 -4.13 7.15 19.99
CA VAL A 582 -4.00 7.64 18.61
C VAL A 582 -2.55 7.49 18.10
N LEU A 583 -1.57 7.74 18.97
CA LEU A 583 -0.15 7.58 18.66
C LEU A 583 0.21 6.12 18.36
N GLU A 584 -0.29 5.15 19.15
CA GLU A 584 -0.05 3.72 18.92
C GLU A 584 -0.74 3.23 17.64
N ILE A 585 -1.96 3.70 17.34
CA ILE A 585 -2.64 3.42 16.06
C ILE A 585 -1.78 3.90 14.89
N PHE A 586 -1.33 5.16 14.93
CA PHE A 586 -0.48 5.74 13.90
C PHE A 586 0.86 5.01 13.78
N ARG A 587 1.49 4.63 14.90
CA ARG A 587 2.72 3.85 14.95
C ARG A 587 2.59 2.50 14.26
N ARG A 588 1.50 1.76 14.51
CA ARG A 588 1.22 0.49 13.84
C ARG A 588 0.98 0.65 12.34
N THR A 589 0.38 1.76 11.92
CA THR A 589 0.22 2.10 10.50
C THR A 589 1.54 2.35 9.80
N CYS A 590 2.44 3.12 10.42
CA CYS A 590 3.79 3.29 9.89
C CYS A 590 4.51 1.94 9.81
N TRP A 591 4.51 1.15 10.88
CA TRP A 591 5.11 -0.19 10.89
C TRP A 591 4.56 -1.07 9.75
N CYS A 592 3.24 -1.06 9.52
CA CYS A 592 2.59 -1.85 8.47
C CYS A 592 3.13 -1.47 7.08
N LEU A 593 3.30 -0.18 6.80
CA LEU A 593 3.89 0.31 5.55
C LEU A 593 5.31 -0.23 5.32
N PHE A 594 6.18 -0.12 6.34
CA PHE A 594 7.56 -0.59 6.25
C PHE A 594 7.63 -2.13 6.10
N ARG A 595 6.79 -2.85 6.84
CA ARG A 595 6.68 -4.31 6.75
C ARG A 595 6.19 -4.76 5.38
N MET A 596 5.17 -4.11 4.81
CA MET A 596 4.66 -4.45 3.48
C MET A 596 5.70 -4.23 2.39
N ASP A 597 6.43 -3.11 2.44
CA ASP A 597 7.54 -2.85 1.52
C ASP A 597 8.62 -3.94 1.64
N ASN A 598 8.98 -4.33 2.86
CA ASN A 598 9.94 -5.40 3.10
C ASN A 598 9.44 -6.76 2.60
N GLN A 599 8.17 -7.10 2.85
CA GLN A 599 7.57 -8.36 2.38
C GLN A 599 7.49 -8.42 0.85
N GLN A 600 7.12 -7.31 0.19
CA GLN A 600 7.14 -7.23 -1.28
C GLN A 600 8.56 -7.41 -1.85
N ALA A 601 9.59 -6.95 -1.13
CA ALA A 601 10.97 -7.04 -1.56
C ALA A 601 11.57 -8.43 -1.37
N THR A 602 11.25 -9.09 -0.26
CA THR A 602 11.99 -10.27 0.22
C THR A 602 11.18 -11.56 0.18
N ASN A 603 9.84 -11.45 0.17
CA ASN A 603 8.90 -12.52 0.47
C ASN A 603 9.34 -13.39 1.66
N CYS A 604 9.93 -12.78 2.70
CA CYS A 604 10.70 -13.50 3.71
C CYS A 604 9.89 -14.54 4.49
N GLU A 605 8.60 -14.29 4.70
CA GLU A 605 7.71 -15.20 5.42
C GLU A 605 6.80 -16.04 4.49
N SER A 606 7.11 -16.09 3.19
CA SER A 606 6.38 -16.89 2.19
C SER A 606 4.86 -16.65 2.14
N TYR A 607 4.39 -15.50 2.61
CA TYR A 607 2.97 -15.11 2.56
C TYR A 607 2.45 -15.00 1.13
N VAL A 608 3.33 -14.65 0.21
CA VAL A 608 3.02 -14.66 -1.21
C VAL A 608 3.35 -16.05 -1.71
N ALA A 609 2.33 -16.91 -1.81
CA ALA A 609 2.34 -17.87 -2.89
C ALA A 609 2.50 -17.01 -4.15
N THR A 610 3.48 -17.31 -5.01
CA THR A 610 3.50 -16.78 -6.37
C THR A 610 2.23 -17.25 -7.07
N ARG A 611 1.07 -16.64 -6.75
CA ARG A 611 0.00 -16.48 -7.70
C ARG A 611 0.65 -15.63 -8.75
N TYR A 612 1.16 -16.34 -9.75
CA TYR A 612 1.56 -15.83 -11.05
C TYR A 612 0.70 -14.59 -11.26
N ILE A 613 1.31 -13.41 -11.23
CA ILE A 613 0.68 -12.28 -11.89
C ILE A 613 0.49 -12.86 -13.28
N PRO A 614 -0.73 -13.03 -13.80
CA PRO A 614 -0.83 -13.14 -15.22
C PRO A 614 -0.30 -11.79 -15.70
N ILE A 615 1.02 -11.72 -15.95
CA ILE A 615 1.48 -11.18 -17.21
C ILE A 615 0.46 -11.75 -18.17
N LEU A 616 -0.27 -10.89 -18.86
CA LEU A 616 -1.23 -11.28 -19.87
C LEU A 616 -0.48 -12.14 -20.89
N VAL A 617 -0.27 -13.39 -20.55
CA VAL A 617 0.23 -14.48 -21.35
C VAL A 617 -1.02 -14.79 -22.15
N SER A 618 -0.94 -14.61 -23.46
CA SER A 618 -2.06 -14.96 -24.32
C SER A 618 -2.52 -16.39 -23.96
N GLN A 619 -3.80 -16.73 -24.13
CA GLN A 619 -4.22 -18.12 -23.89
C GLN A 619 -3.38 -19.10 -24.72
N HIS A 620 -2.82 -18.63 -25.85
CA HIS A 620 -1.84 -19.32 -26.66
C HIS A 620 -0.50 -19.58 -25.93
N ASP A 621 0.08 -18.56 -25.30
CA ASP A 621 1.30 -18.72 -24.49
C ASP A 621 1.02 -19.55 -23.22
N SER A 622 -0.19 -19.48 -22.66
CA SER A 622 -0.61 -20.29 -21.50
C SER A 622 -0.71 -21.76 -21.89
N HIS A 623 -1.23 -22.04 -23.09
CA HIS A 623 -1.31 -23.40 -23.63
C HIS A 623 0.07 -23.94 -24.03
N ASN A 624 0.97 -23.10 -24.55
CA ASN A 624 2.34 -23.49 -24.87
C ASN A 624 3.17 -23.72 -23.60
N ILE A 625 3.00 -22.89 -22.57
CA ILE A 625 3.61 -23.09 -21.24
C ILE A 625 3.03 -24.33 -20.57
N GLN A 626 1.71 -24.57 -20.66
CA GLN A 626 1.08 -25.78 -20.14
C GLN A 626 1.57 -27.03 -20.89
N LYS A 627 1.73 -26.95 -22.22
CA LYS A 627 2.38 -28.01 -23.01
C LYS A 627 3.82 -28.22 -22.58
N HIS A 628 4.59 -27.16 -22.33
CA HIS A 628 5.97 -27.28 -21.86
C HIS A 628 6.05 -27.89 -20.46
N ILE A 629 5.15 -27.50 -19.55
CA ILE A 629 5.04 -28.07 -18.20
C ILE A 629 4.61 -29.54 -18.28
N ASN A 630 3.64 -29.88 -19.13
CA ASN A 630 3.20 -31.26 -19.35
C ASN A 630 4.32 -32.09 -20.00
N HIS A 631 5.12 -31.52 -20.91
CA HIS A 631 6.25 -32.20 -21.55
C HIS A 631 7.44 -32.39 -20.59
N ILE A 632 7.62 -31.48 -19.63
CA ILE A 632 8.56 -31.64 -18.51
C ILE A 632 8.06 -32.73 -17.55
N HIS A 633 6.76 -32.74 -17.22
CA HIS A 633 6.15 -33.80 -16.41
C HIS A 633 6.17 -35.16 -17.11
N GLU A 634 5.96 -35.23 -18.42
CA GLU A 634 6.04 -36.46 -19.22
C GLU A 634 7.48 -36.98 -19.35
N ASN A 635 8.47 -36.08 -19.38
CA ASN A 635 9.88 -36.47 -19.36
C ASN A 635 10.35 -36.92 -17.97
N ASP A 636 9.79 -36.34 -16.90
CA ASP A 636 10.04 -36.75 -15.51
C ASP A 636 9.32 -38.08 -15.17
N THR A 637 8.14 -38.34 -15.73
CA THR A 637 7.45 -39.64 -15.55
C THR A 637 8.09 -40.76 -16.40
N HIS A 638 8.60 -40.47 -17.60
CA HIS A 638 9.32 -41.48 -18.38
C HIS A 638 10.71 -41.84 -17.82
N THR A 639 11.34 -40.96 -17.05
CA THR A 639 12.59 -41.28 -16.32
C THR A 639 12.36 -41.92 -14.96
N GLN A 640 11.16 -41.82 -14.38
CA GLN A 640 10.82 -42.51 -13.12
C GLN A 640 10.35 -43.96 -13.31
N ASP A 641 9.70 -44.31 -14.43
CA ASP A 641 9.16 -45.67 -14.62
C ASP A 641 10.19 -46.72 -15.08
N THR A 642 11.39 -46.33 -15.51
CA THR A 642 12.49 -47.27 -15.83
C THR A 642 13.51 -47.43 -14.69
N HIS A 643 13.58 -46.47 -13.76
CA HIS A 643 14.50 -46.57 -12.60
C HIS A 643 13.85 -47.14 -11.34
N ILE A 644 12.52 -47.07 -11.16
CA ILE A 644 11.87 -47.60 -9.95
C ILE A 644 11.80 -49.13 -9.96
N VAL A 645 11.68 -49.80 -11.12
CA VAL A 645 11.67 -51.28 -11.16
C VAL A 645 13.07 -51.86 -10.93
N SER A 646 14.14 -51.22 -11.42
CA SER A 646 15.52 -51.70 -11.15
C SER A 646 16.03 -51.32 -9.76
N PHE A 647 15.59 -50.20 -9.18
CA PHE A 647 16.02 -49.77 -7.84
C PHE A 647 15.32 -50.52 -6.72
N VAL A 648 14.04 -50.90 -6.89
CA VAL A 648 13.31 -51.72 -5.91
C VAL A 648 13.84 -53.17 -5.89
N ASP A 649 14.20 -53.74 -7.05
CA ASP A 649 14.84 -55.07 -7.10
C ASP A 649 16.29 -55.05 -6.55
N HIS A 650 16.98 -53.91 -6.63
CA HIS A 650 18.32 -53.76 -6.04
C HIS A 650 18.27 -53.53 -4.51
N LEU A 651 17.29 -52.77 -4.02
CA LEU A 651 17.07 -52.54 -2.58
C LEU A 651 16.50 -53.76 -1.84
N ALA A 652 15.65 -54.56 -2.50
CA ALA A 652 15.15 -55.80 -1.90
C ALA A 652 16.25 -56.85 -1.68
N ASN A 653 17.29 -56.84 -2.53
CA ASN A 653 18.47 -57.70 -2.40
C ASN A 653 19.55 -57.13 -1.45
N GLU A 654 19.61 -55.81 -1.24
CA GLU A 654 20.49 -55.20 -0.22
C GLU A 654 19.92 -55.26 1.21
N ILE A 655 18.60 -55.27 1.38
CA ILE A 655 17.98 -55.34 2.72
C ILE A 655 18.05 -56.75 3.32
N THR A 656 18.11 -57.80 2.50
CA THR A 656 18.32 -59.18 2.97
C THR A 656 19.79 -59.53 3.28
N SER A 657 20.74 -58.66 2.93
CA SER A 657 22.16 -58.83 3.26
C SER A 657 22.65 -57.94 4.42
N HIS A 658 21.83 -56.99 4.88
CA HIS A 658 22.18 -56.08 5.99
C HIS A 658 21.67 -56.51 7.38
N GLU A 659 20.77 -57.50 7.48
CA GLU A 659 20.37 -58.08 8.78
C GLU A 659 21.46 -58.97 9.41
N SER A 660 22.52 -59.37 8.66
CA SER A 660 23.64 -60.14 9.22
C SER A 660 24.79 -59.29 9.79
N TYR A 661 24.70 -57.96 9.74
CA TYR A 661 25.76 -57.06 10.22
C TYR A 661 25.43 -56.35 11.54
N HIS A 662 24.18 -56.41 12.00
CA HIS A 662 23.77 -55.79 13.27
C HIS A 662 23.90 -56.72 14.49
N GLU A 663 24.23 -58.00 14.30
CA GLU A 663 24.45 -58.97 15.38
C GLU A 663 25.92 -59.08 15.83
N GLN A 664 26.86 -58.41 15.16
CA GLN A 664 28.30 -58.43 15.50
C GLN A 664 28.83 -57.15 16.17
N MET A 665 27.99 -56.15 16.43
CA MET A 665 28.42 -54.87 17.02
C MET A 665 27.91 -54.60 18.44
N SER A 666 27.44 -55.64 19.15
CA SER A 666 27.05 -55.56 20.58
C SER A 666 28.00 -56.30 21.53
N GLU A 667 29.16 -56.80 21.08
CA GLU A 667 30.10 -57.57 21.92
C GLU A 667 31.42 -56.90 22.32
N HIS A 668 31.69 -55.64 21.92
CA HIS A 668 32.93 -54.97 22.33
C HIS A 668 32.75 -53.48 22.65
N ILE A 669 32.11 -53.18 23.79
CA ILE A 669 32.49 -52.05 24.67
C ILE A 669 32.22 -52.49 26.13
N VAL A 670 33.31 -52.82 26.84
CA VAL A 670 33.44 -52.85 28.32
C VAL A 670 34.08 -51.53 28.74
#